data_AF-A0A970S0F6-F1
#
_entry.id   AF-A0A970S0F6-F1
#
_cell.length_a   1.000
_cell.length_b   1.000
_cell.length_c   1.000
_cell.angle_alpha   90.00
_cell.angle_beta   90.00
_cell.angle_gamma   90.00
#
_symmetry.space_group_name_H-M   'P 1'
#
loop_
_entity.id
_entity.type
_entity.pdbx_description
1 polymer ?
#
loop_
_entity_poly.entity_id
_entity_poly.type
_entity_poly.pdbx_seq_one_letter_code
_entity_poly.pdbx_strand_id
1 'polypeptide(L)'
;DGDNFAYDRIHDAMGGGTTSLIQKLNRVAVLSQKVKKIPANMPLSVYGQLISENTFEAPYTFKTEYAVDYSSYSPLFKNDFILIDDYRQVTFVIEAEDGGDHGRFTGPIDKITLDSYEDTEVPNNVVGLRMGQSMNDAGLVIPAYEVDWNDGWKVKEIQDEYGNPITKSELLAAKVNENQTYTIVLYQNYKDVVVPAIWYPVDKNTNEIIPGLNVKPTYPDMFPRPEVARVNDEGIYEIDLMGVPKPTSEGTWTGNNFMYTGGLWFTNRFHRIVARGYNTYELDQGAWQPGSTVRRVVYGTYDATGMYDMDQGAYKGLHGMLKAPYQEGEIMHLYIATKTEEVSLSNPEFKSGSVVIDSTMSDSDIRDALFDHVVKVEYIEMLTFNNVELNLSELDKLFLFQYTTEDDGEFLKDGEFYKNFISSSLQDLPPGKYEAVFPIYWDENIPEMSSAPQIFSRNRYKFDDTFHFTFTIQEPLELAIKGEKILSGAGKTCADISAGLFSFIVIPDPDNPAGVTGIPTGNVGVLDGGEIDFGNWSFYKTGIYKYTISEKDPPAEYTKGQDVIMTIDVSINPDTGSLSGFVSYSSGENLQFENIYTEPTPTSSLPPTPSSTPTEPEPDKTTQPIKTDPKQETTVSTQLPTEKISLTSKTSDAPTPRTGEIGSQMIIGLSLLLVAGVLILIRTIRRRVKD
;
A
#
# COMPACT_ATOMS: atom_id res chain seq x y z
N ASP A 1 -34.37 -37.37 32.73
CA ASP A 1 -33.39 -38.39 32.30
C ASP A 1 -32.14 -37.72 31.74
N GLY A 2 -31.13 -38.49 31.32
CA GLY A 2 -30.49 -38.16 30.04
C GLY A 2 -28.97 -37.98 30.00
N ASP A 3 -28.32 -37.39 31.01
CA ASP A 3 -26.89 -37.05 30.89
C ASP A 3 -26.09 -37.30 32.19
N ASN A 4 -25.03 -38.10 32.07
CA ASN A 4 -24.10 -38.44 33.14
C ASN A 4 -22.85 -37.52 33.18
N PHE A 5 -22.63 -36.69 32.15
CA PHE A 5 -21.43 -35.84 32.00
C PHE A 5 -21.60 -34.43 32.61
N ALA A 6 -22.71 -34.17 33.31
CA ALA A 6 -22.93 -32.91 34.03
C ALA A 6 -21.89 -32.67 35.14
N TYR A 7 -21.30 -33.73 35.71
CA TYR A 7 -20.22 -33.63 36.69
C TYR A 7 -18.93 -33.09 36.07
N ASP A 8 -18.49 -33.67 34.95
CA ASP A 8 -17.21 -33.33 34.31
C ASP A 8 -17.24 -31.90 33.74
N ARG A 9 -18.35 -31.49 33.12
CA ARG A 9 -18.50 -30.12 32.60
C ARG A 9 -18.44 -29.04 33.70
N ILE A 10 -18.91 -29.34 34.91
CA ILE A 10 -18.78 -28.44 36.07
C ILE A 10 -17.35 -28.45 36.63
N HIS A 11 -16.64 -29.57 36.52
CA HIS A 11 -15.22 -29.66 36.91
C HIS A 11 -14.32 -28.82 36.00
N ASP A 12 -14.51 -28.90 34.68
CA ASP A 12 -13.68 -28.20 33.70
C ASP A 12 -13.97 -26.68 33.66
N ALA A 13 -15.25 -26.29 33.76
CA ALA A 13 -15.67 -24.89 33.73
C ALA A 13 -15.16 -24.02 34.90
N MET A 14 -14.56 -24.62 35.95
CA MET A 14 -14.09 -23.92 37.15
C MET A 14 -12.57 -23.95 37.36
N GLY A 15 -11.79 -24.22 36.30
CA GLY A 15 -10.36 -23.86 36.26
C GLY A 15 -9.45 -24.54 37.30
N GLY A 16 -9.78 -25.77 37.75
CA GLY A 16 -8.88 -26.61 38.54
C GLY A 16 -8.60 -26.15 39.99
N GLY A 17 -9.53 -25.43 40.64
CA GLY A 17 -9.28 -24.75 41.92
C GLY A 17 -9.83 -25.39 43.22
N THR A 18 -8.95 -26.04 43.99
CA THR A 18 -9.03 -26.26 45.47
C THR A 18 -10.03 -27.27 46.07
N THR A 19 -9.67 -27.80 47.25
CA THR A 19 -10.26 -28.98 47.90
C THR A 19 -11.52 -28.75 48.76
N SER A 20 -12.06 -27.53 48.85
CA SER A 20 -13.15 -27.24 49.82
C SER A 20 -14.56 -27.63 49.36
N LEU A 21 -14.81 -27.71 48.05
CA LEU A 21 -16.16 -27.90 47.51
C LEU A 21 -16.66 -29.36 47.62
N ILE A 22 -15.74 -30.33 47.49
CA ILE A 22 -16.01 -31.78 47.51
C ILE A 22 -16.69 -32.21 48.82
N GLN A 23 -16.30 -31.63 49.97
CA GLN A 23 -16.90 -31.94 51.27
C GLN A 23 -18.31 -31.35 51.45
N LYS A 24 -18.65 -30.26 50.75
CA LYS A 24 -19.99 -29.65 50.78
C LYS A 24 -20.97 -30.42 49.89
N LEU A 25 -20.58 -30.72 48.64
CA LEU A 25 -21.43 -31.44 47.69
C LEU A 25 -21.82 -32.85 48.17
N ASN A 26 -20.87 -33.62 48.70
CA ASN A 26 -21.16 -34.94 49.28
C ASN A 26 -22.16 -34.87 50.44
N ARG A 27 -22.11 -33.80 51.24
CA ARG A 27 -23.03 -33.60 52.38
C ARG A 27 -24.45 -33.28 51.92
N VAL A 28 -24.61 -32.50 50.84
CA VAL A 28 -25.91 -32.22 50.22
C VAL A 28 -26.50 -33.48 49.56
N ALA A 29 -25.71 -34.21 48.75
CA ALA A 29 -26.17 -35.41 48.04
C ALA A 29 -26.70 -36.50 48.99
N VAL A 30 -26.01 -36.72 50.13
CA VAL A 30 -26.42 -37.71 51.14
C VAL A 30 -27.68 -37.29 51.91
N LEU A 31 -27.92 -35.99 52.10
CA LEU A 31 -29.15 -35.47 52.72
C LEU A 31 -30.36 -35.62 51.78
N SER A 32 -30.22 -35.18 50.52
CA SER A 32 -31.32 -35.19 49.53
C SER A 32 -31.84 -36.58 49.17
N GLN A 33 -31.05 -37.64 49.38
CA GLN A 33 -31.50 -39.02 49.14
C GLN A 33 -32.17 -39.69 50.35
N LYS A 34 -32.03 -39.17 51.59
CA LYS A 34 -32.51 -39.84 52.80
C LYS A 34 -33.80 -39.26 53.41
N VAL A 35 -34.18 -38.02 53.08
CA VAL A 35 -35.41 -37.40 53.61
C VAL A 35 -36.54 -37.51 52.58
N LYS A 36 -37.25 -38.65 52.54
CA LYS A 36 -38.36 -38.86 51.59
C LYS A 36 -39.73 -39.22 52.18
N LYS A 37 -39.86 -39.21 53.52
CA LYS A 37 -41.12 -39.03 54.28
C LYS A 37 -40.85 -38.95 55.79
N ILE A 38 -40.90 -37.75 56.34
CA ILE A 38 -41.08 -37.46 57.78
C ILE A 38 -42.15 -36.36 57.85
N PRO A 39 -43.15 -36.42 58.77
CA PRO A 39 -44.09 -35.32 58.94
C PRO A 39 -43.36 -34.03 59.34
N ALA A 40 -43.61 -32.92 58.64
CA ALA A 40 -42.81 -31.70 58.73
C ALA A 40 -42.86 -30.98 60.10
N ASN A 41 -43.80 -31.36 60.98
CA ASN A 41 -44.20 -30.56 62.15
C ASN A 41 -43.70 -31.15 63.49
N MET A 42 -42.48 -31.71 63.53
CA MET A 42 -41.84 -32.15 64.79
C MET A 42 -40.87 -31.10 65.35
N PRO A 43 -40.95 -30.74 66.65
CA PRO A 43 -40.01 -29.81 67.27
C PRO A 43 -38.55 -30.30 67.22
N LEU A 44 -37.62 -29.38 66.96
CA LEU A 44 -36.18 -29.63 66.86
C LEU A 44 -35.56 -30.33 68.09
N SER A 45 -36.17 -30.20 69.28
CA SER A 45 -35.75 -30.88 70.51
C SER A 45 -35.89 -32.41 70.47
N VAL A 46 -36.78 -32.96 69.62
CA VAL A 46 -37.04 -34.40 69.53
C VAL A 46 -36.02 -35.12 68.64
N TYR A 47 -35.42 -34.41 67.68
CA TYR A 47 -34.46 -34.98 66.72
C TYR A 47 -33.23 -35.63 67.39
N GLY A 48 -32.80 -35.14 68.54
CA GLY A 48 -31.62 -35.66 69.25
C GLY A 48 -31.79 -37.08 69.82
N GLN A 49 -32.99 -37.43 70.28
CA GLN A 49 -33.25 -38.73 70.95
C GLN A 49 -33.52 -39.87 69.95
N LEU A 50 -33.99 -39.56 68.75
CA LEU A 50 -34.30 -40.58 67.73
C LEU A 50 -33.06 -41.25 67.11
N ILE A 51 -31.87 -40.66 67.29
CA ILE A 51 -30.64 -41.05 66.57
C ILE A 51 -29.74 -41.99 67.39
N SER A 52 -29.90 -42.05 68.72
CA SER A 52 -28.91 -42.68 69.61
C SER A 52 -29.09 -44.18 69.89
N GLU A 53 -30.31 -44.75 69.77
CA GLU A 53 -30.62 -46.06 70.39
C GLU A 53 -31.32 -47.12 69.51
N ASN A 54 -31.49 -46.92 68.19
CA ASN A 54 -32.22 -47.87 67.34
C ASN A 54 -31.44 -48.37 66.11
N THR A 55 -31.11 -49.67 66.11
CA THR A 55 -30.66 -50.42 64.92
C THR A 55 -31.84 -51.08 64.22
N PHE A 56 -31.91 -50.99 62.89
CA PHE A 56 -33.00 -51.55 62.09
C PHE A 56 -32.57 -52.80 61.31
N GLU A 57 -33.31 -53.89 61.46
CA GLU A 57 -33.36 -55.00 60.49
C GLU A 57 -34.73 -55.05 59.79
N ALA A 58 -34.78 -55.64 58.59
CA ALA A 58 -36.00 -55.78 57.80
C ALA A 58 -36.69 -57.15 58.06
N PRO A 59 -38.02 -57.29 57.87
CA PRO A 59 -38.96 -56.33 57.29
C PRO A 59 -39.74 -55.50 58.34
N TYR A 60 -39.94 -54.22 58.04
CA TYR A 60 -40.44 -53.23 58.99
C TYR A 60 -41.90 -53.45 59.41
N THR A 61 -42.12 -53.73 60.70
CA THR A 61 -43.41 -53.55 61.38
C THR A 61 -43.17 -52.69 62.62
N PHE A 62 -43.76 -51.51 62.68
CA PHE A 62 -43.59 -50.61 63.83
C PHE A 62 -44.52 -51.03 64.98
N LYS A 63 -43.95 -51.20 66.18
CA LYS A 63 -44.69 -51.31 67.45
C LYS A 63 -44.06 -50.36 68.46
N THR A 64 -44.90 -49.65 69.21
CA THR A 64 -44.50 -48.90 70.40
C THR A 64 -45.24 -49.48 71.60
N GLU A 65 -44.54 -49.68 72.74
CA GLU A 65 -45.16 -50.25 73.95
C GLU A 65 -45.57 -49.19 74.99
N TYR A 66 -45.48 -47.90 74.64
CA TYR A 66 -45.90 -46.79 75.50
C TYR A 66 -47.03 -46.00 74.85
N ALA A 67 -48.21 -46.08 75.44
CA ALA A 67 -49.33 -45.21 75.14
C ALA A 67 -49.15 -43.88 75.89
N VAL A 68 -49.14 -42.77 75.14
CA VAL A 68 -49.18 -41.42 75.69
C VAL A 68 -50.53 -40.82 75.31
N ASP A 69 -51.27 -40.34 76.32
CA ASP A 69 -52.56 -39.69 76.10
C ASP A 69 -52.36 -38.24 75.64
N TYR A 70 -53.08 -37.84 74.60
CA TYR A 70 -53.06 -36.50 74.01
C TYR A 70 -54.28 -35.66 74.40
N SER A 71 -55.16 -36.17 75.28
CA SER A 71 -56.42 -35.52 75.69
C SER A 71 -56.30 -34.10 76.28
N SER A 72 -55.09 -33.67 76.67
CA SER A 72 -54.82 -32.35 77.24
C SER A 72 -54.43 -31.25 76.24
N TYR A 73 -54.27 -31.55 74.95
CA TYR A 73 -53.84 -30.57 73.94
C TYR A 73 -55.02 -29.92 73.20
N SER A 74 -55.48 -28.76 73.69
CA SER A 74 -56.37 -27.87 72.92
C SER A 74 -55.61 -27.23 71.76
N PRO A 75 -56.10 -27.31 70.50
CA PRO A 75 -55.43 -26.71 69.36
C PRO A 75 -55.55 -25.19 69.38
N LEU A 76 -54.40 -24.51 69.45
CA LEU A 76 -54.24 -23.18 68.89
C LEU A 76 -54.19 -23.29 67.36
N PHE A 77 -54.43 -22.16 66.67
CA PHE A 77 -54.51 -22.04 65.20
C PHE A 77 -55.75 -22.70 64.58
N LYS A 78 -56.82 -21.90 64.55
CA LYS A 78 -57.91 -22.01 63.58
C LYS A 78 -57.69 -20.93 62.52
N ASN A 79 -57.21 -21.32 61.35
CA ASN A 79 -57.30 -20.62 60.06
C ASN A 79 -56.71 -21.55 58.97
N ASP A 80 -57.03 -21.29 57.72
CA ASP A 80 -56.80 -22.23 56.62
C ASP A 80 -55.32 -22.34 56.20
N PHE A 81 -54.90 -23.56 55.86
CA PHE A 81 -53.58 -23.81 55.26
C PHE A 81 -53.60 -23.34 53.79
N ILE A 82 -53.14 -22.11 53.55
CA ILE A 82 -52.67 -21.71 52.22
C ILE A 82 -51.44 -22.57 51.91
N LEU A 83 -51.50 -23.37 50.84
CA LEU A 83 -50.36 -24.16 50.41
C LEU A 83 -49.44 -23.28 49.55
N ILE A 84 -48.13 -23.51 49.65
CA ILE A 84 -47.14 -22.82 48.80
C ILE A 84 -47.42 -23.10 47.31
N ASP A 85 -48.07 -24.22 47.01
CA ASP A 85 -48.54 -24.64 45.69
C ASP A 85 -49.61 -23.72 45.05
N ASP A 86 -50.14 -22.71 45.76
CA ASP A 86 -51.08 -21.71 45.20
C ASP A 86 -50.39 -20.51 44.52
N TYR A 87 -49.07 -20.36 44.68
CA TYR A 87 -48.31 -19.21 44.15
C TYR A 87 -47.32 -19.59 43.05
N ARG A 88 -47.08 -18.65 42.13
CA ARG A 88 -46.16 -18.77 40.99
C ARG A 88 -45.14 -17.65 40.97
N GLN A 89 -43.95 -17.97 40.48
CA GLN A 89 -42.88 -17.01 40.24
C GLN A 89 -42.87 -16.61 38.77
N VAL A 90 -42.89 -15.30 38.53
CA VAL A 90 -42.56 -14.68 37.25
C VAL A 90 -41.14 -14.18 37.34
N THR A 91 -40.23 -14.74 36.54
CA THR A 91 -38.82 -14.34 36.50
C THR A 91 -38.58 -13.47 35.26
N PHE A 92 -37.85 -12.37 35.41
CA PHE A 92 -37.39 -11.55 34.31
C PHE A 92 -35.90 -11.81 34.06
N VAL A 93 -35.50 -11.97 32.80
CA VAL A 93 -34.09 -12.04 32.40
C VAL A 93 -33.82 -10.88 31.45
N ILE A 94 -32.60 -10.34 31.48
CA ILE A 94 -32.11 -9.42 30.46
C ILE A 94 -31.12 -10.21 29.61
N GLU A 95 -31.38 -10.29 28.31
CA GLU A 95 -30.46 -10.91 27.35
C GLU A 95 -30.16 -9.90 26.25
N ALA A 96 -28.89 -9.59 26.05
CA ALA A 96 -28.44 -8.88 24.87
C ALA A 96 -28.18 -9.86 23.73
N GLU A 97 -28.35 -9.42 22.49
CA GLU A 97 -28.14 -10.26 21.30
C GLU A 97 -26.69 -10.76 21.11
N ASP A 98 -25.70 -10.23 21.84
CA ASP A 98 -24.34 -10.77 21.91
C ASP A 98 -24.11 -11.78 23.04
N GLY A 99 -25.11 -11.98 23.92
CA GLY A 99 -24.97 -12.74 25.17
C GLY A 99 -24.21 -12.01 26.27
N GLY A 100 -23.99 -10.69 26.14
CA GLY A 100 -23.30 -9.84 27.11
C GLY A 100 -24.21 -9.27 28.21
N ASP A 101 -23.59 -8.87 29.32
CA ASP A 101 -24.25 -8.19 30.44
C ASP A 101 -24.35 -6.67 30.16
N HIS A 102 -25.32 -6.29 29.34
CA HIS A 102 -25.58 -4.89 28.95
C HIS A 102 -26.82 -4.30 29.65
N GLY A 103 -27.31 -4.93 30.72
CA GLY A 103 -28.42 -4.40 31.51
C GLY A 103 -28.73 -5.20 32.77
N ARG A 104 -29.10 -4.48 33.83
CA ARG A 104 -29.27 -4.99 35.20
C ARG A 104 -30.62 -4.58 35.78
N PHE A 105 -31.20 -5.41 36.63
CA PHE A 105 -32.38 -5.04 37.42
C PHE A 105 -32.00 -4.13 38.59
N THR A 106 -32.77 -3.09 38.83
CA THR A 106 -32.49 -2.03 39.82
C THR A 106 -33.67 -1.77 40.74
N GLY A 107 -33.45 -0.96 41.78
CA GLY A 107 -34.36 -0.85 42.91
C GLY A 107 -34.03 -1.84 44.04
N PRO A 108 -34.86 -1.92 45.08
CA PRO A 108 -34.63 -2.81 46.23
C PRO A 108 -34.77 -4.28 45.84
N ILE A 109 -34.17 -5.16 46.65
CA ILE A 109 -34.53 -6.58 46.73
C ILE A 109 -35.98 -6.65 47.24
N ASP A 110 -36.88 -7.13 46.39
CA ASP A 110 -38.27 -7.32 46.78
C ASP A 110 -38.44 -8.54 47.69
N LYS A 111 -39.48 -8.49 48.52
CA LYS A 111 -39.95 -9.64 49.29
C LYS A 111 -41.11 -10.31 48.56
N ILE A 112 -41.19 -11.63 48.63
CA ILE A 112 -42.44 -12.31 48.31
C ILE A 112 -43.45 -12.07 49.45
N THR A 113 -44.48 -11.26 49.18
CA THR A 113 -45.56 -10.95 50.12
C THR A 113 -46.76 -11.89 49.90
N LEU A 114 -46.94 -12.88 50.78
CA LEU A 114 -48.00 -13.89 50.67
C LEU A 114 -49.13 -13.65 51.70
N ASP A 115 -49.94 -12.60 51.51
CA ASP A 115 -51.15 -12.28 52.31
C ASP A 115 -51.00 -12.33 53.86
N SER A 116 -49.78 -12.27 54.38
CA SER A 116 -49.34 -12.16 55.80
C SER A 116 -47.90 -12.69 56.00
N TYR A 117 -47.33 -13.43 55.04
CA TYR A 117 -45.94 -13.90 55.09
C TYR A 117 -44.99 -12.96 54.31
N GLU A 118 -43.85 -12.63 54.90
CA GLU A 118 -42.90 -11.60 54.41
C GLU A 118 -41.44 -11.99 54.73
N ASP A 119 -41.07 -13.26 54.50
CA ASP A 119 -39.89 -13.91 55.12
C ASP A 119 -38.85 -14.50 54.13
N THR A 120 -38.93 -14.15 52.84
CA THR A 120 -37.86 -14.45 51.86
C THR A 120 -37.57 -13.24 50.99
N GLU A 121 -36.35 -12.71 51.13
CA GLU A 121 -35.69 -11.86 50.13
C GLU A 121 -35.55 -12.64 48.82
N VAL A 122 -35.95 -12.04 47.70
CA VAL A 122 -35.71 -12.58 46.35
C VAL A 122 -35.01 -11.58 45.46
N PRO A 123 -34.22 -12.05 44.47
CA PRO A 123 -33.72 -11.18 43.40
C PRO A 123 -34.83 -10.29 42.84
N ASN A 124 -34.52 -9.00 42.64
CA ASN A 124 -35.48 -7.97 42.21
C ASN A 124 -36.08 -8.21 40.82
N ASN A 125 -35.58 -9.20 40.07
CA ASN A 125 -36.16 -9.69 38.83
C ASN A 125 -37.22 -10.81 39.02
N VAL A 126 -37.61 -11.16 40.25
CA VAL A 126 -38.59 -12.23 40.54
C VAL A 126 -39.84 -11.66 41.22
N VAL A 127 -40.99 -11.85 40.59
CA VAL A 127 -42.30 -11.40 41.09
C VAL A 127 -43.18 -12.59 41.48
N GLY A 128 -43.78 -12.55 42.68
CA GLY A 128 -44.73 -13.56 43.15
C GLY A 128 -46.18 -13.21 42.83
N LEU A 129 -46.93 -14.15 42.25
CA LEU A 129 -48.37 -14.02 41.95
C LEU A 129 -49.16 -15.26 42.42
N ARG A 130 -50.47 -15.14 42.65
CA ARG A 130 -51.33 -16.32 42.80
C ARG A 130 -51.60 -16.98 41.46
N MET A 131 -51.82 -18.30 41.46
CA MET A 131 -52.22 -19.04 40.27
C MET A 131 -53.49 -18.43 39.65
N GLY A 132 -53.44 -18.10 38.36
CA GLY A 132 -54.53 -17.45 37.61
C GLY A 132 -54.68 -15.93 37.86
N GLN A 133 -53.75 -15.30 38.59
CA GLN A 133 -53.65 -13.85 38.73
C GLN A 133 -52.73 -13.25 37.64
N SER A 134 -52.91 -11.97 37.32
CA SER A 134 -51.95 -11.18 36.52
C SER A 134 -51.28 -10.10 37.37
N MET A 135 -50.21 -9.51 36.84
CA MET A 135 -49.54 -8.38 37.49
C MET A 135 -50.51 -7.18 37.64
N ASN A 136 -51.34 -6.90 36.64
CA ASN A 136 -52.41 -5.90 36.70
C ASN A 136 -53.42 -6.17 37.83
N ASP A 137 -53.89 -7.42 37.99
CA ASP A 137 -54.82 -7.81 39.07
C ASP A 137 -54.18 -7.70 40.46
N ALA A 138 -52.85 -7.77 40.55
CA ALA A 138 -52.08 -7.63 41.78
C ALA A 138 -51.65 -6.17 42.06
N GLY A 139 -51.86 -5.24 41.12
CA GLY A 139 -51.34 -3.87 41.20
C GLY A 139 -49.82 -3.76 41.02
N LEU A 140 -49.19 -4.79 40.45
CA LEU A 140 -47.74 -4.91 40.28
C LEU A 140 -47.30 -4.43 38.88
N VAL A 141 -46.02 -4.08 38.77
CA VAL A 141 -45.37 -3.62 37.54
C VAL A 141 -44.19 -4.52 37.18
N ILE A 142 -43.72 -4.46 35.93
CA ILE A 142 -42.41 -5.02 35.56
C ILE A 142 -41.35 -4.43 36.50
N PRO A 143 -40.42 -5.22 37.05
CA PRO A 143 -39.26 -4.74 37.78
C PRO A 143 -38.55 -3.56 37.09
N ALA A 144 -37.95 -2.68 37.88
CA ALA A 144 -37.10 -1.63 37.35
C ALA A 144 -35.77 -2.24 36.84
N TYR A 145 -35.24 -1.68 35.76
CA TYR A 145 -33.96 -2.08 35.19
C TYR A 145 -33.25 -0.89 34.54
N GLU A 146 -31.93 -0.98 34.51
CA GLU A 146 -31.04 -0.10 33.76
C GLU A 146 -30.42 -0.89 32.61
N VAL A 147 -30.34 -0.28 31.43
CA VAL A 147 -29.57 -0.76 30.27
C VAL A 147 -28.26 0.04 30.23
N ASP A 148 -27.19 -0.43 29.59
CA ASP A 148 -26.04 0.45 29.34
C ASP A 148 -26.26 1.37 28.11
N TRP A 149 -26.86 2.52 28.40
CA TRP A 149 -27.12 3.60 27.45
C TRP A 149 -25.80 4.16 26.85
N ASN A 150 -24.69 4.15 27.59
CA ASN A 150 -23.40 4.71 27.13
C ASN A 150 -22.78 3.93 25.93
N ASP A 151 -23.22 2.69 25.72
CA ASP A 151 -22.89 1.85 24.55
C ASP A 151 -24.07 1.70 23.56
N GLY A 152 -25.12 2.51 23.69
CA GLY A 152 -26.19 2.64 22.70
C GLY A 152 -27.18 1.47 22.66
N TRP A 153 -27.17 0.61 23.70
CA TRP A 153 -28.10 -0.50 23.85
C TRP A 153 -29.51 -0.02 24.18
N LYS A 154 -30.51 -0.68 23.58
CA LYS A 154 -31.93 -0.33 23.69
C LYS A 154 -32.74 -1.62 23.80
N VAL A 155 -33.92 -1.55 24.43
CA VAL A 155 -34.85 -2.69 24.45
C VAL A 155 -35.43 -2.87 23.05
N LYS A 156 -35.25 -4.07 22.47
CA LYS A 156 -35.86 -4.49 21.21
C LYS A 156 -37.33 -4.83 21.42
N GLU A 157 -37.55 -5.74 22.37
CA GLU A 157 -38.85 -6.34 22.68
C GLU A 157 -38.79 -7.04 24.06
N ILE A 158 -39.94 -7.52 24.52
CA ILE A 158 -40.01 -8.51 25.60
C ILE A 158 -40.53 -9.80 24.98
N GLN A 159 -39.95 -10.94 25.34
CA GLN A 159 -40.36 -12.26 24.88
C GLN A 159 -40.97 -13.11 26.02
N ASP A 160 -41.87 -14.03 25.66
CA ASP A 160 -42.36 -15.08 26.55
C ASP A 160 -41.36 -16.24 26.73
N GLU A 161 -41.72 -17.23 27.54
CA GLU A 161 -40.90 -18.41 27.84
C GLU A 161 -40.61 -19.32 26.63
N TYR A 162 -41.23 -19.05 25.47
CA TYR A 162 -41.02 -19.74 24.19
C TYR A 162 -40.29 -18.86 23.15
N GLY A 163 -39.92 -17.63 23.51
CA GLY A 163 -39.26 -16.67 22.63
C GLY A 163 -40.20 -15.83 21.74
N ASN A 164 -41.52 -15.84 21.98
CA ASN A 164 -42.47 -15.03 21.20
C ASN A 164 -42.48 -13.58 21.71
N PRO A 165 -42.39 -12.55 20.84
CA PRO A 165 -42.52 -11.16 21.24
C PRO A 165 -43.92 -10.83 21.79
N ILE A 166 -43.97 -10.14 22.93
CA ILE A 166 -45.18 -9.70 23.62
C ILE A 166 -45.12 -8.22 23.99
N THR A 167 -46.26 -7.52 24.03
CA THR A 167 -46.29 -6.15 24.52
C THR A 167 -46.31 -6.09 26.05
N LYS A 168 -45.83 -4.97 26.62
CA LYS A 168 -45.96 -4.66 28.05
C LYS A 168 -47.40 -4.76 28.58
N SER A 169 -48.40 -4.46 27.74
CA SER A 169 -49.82 -4.56 28.09
C SER A 169 -50.29 -6.01 28.21
N GLU A 170 -49.83 -6.89 27.31
CA GLU A 170 -50.16 -8.32 27.33
C GLU A 170 -49.46 -9.03 28.49
N LEU A 171 -48.16 -8.77 28.69
CA LEU A 171 -47.39 -9.25 29.85
C LEU A 171 -48.09 -8.91 31.18
N LEU A 172 -48.44 -7.64 31.40
CA LEU A 172 -49.07 -7.22 32.65
C LEU A 172 -50.48 -7.81 32.84
N ALA A 173 -51.16 -8.22 31.77
CA ALA A 173 -52.48 -8.86 31.79
C ALA A 173 -52.42 -10.41 31.78
N ALA A 174 -51.25 -11.01 31.57
CA ALA A 174 -51.07 -12.46 31.46
C ALA A 174 -51.48 -13.16 32.76
N LYS A 175 -52.24 -14.27 32.65
CA LYS A 175 -52.68 -15.08 33.78
C LYS A 175 -51.68 -16.19 34.06
N VAL A 176 -50.97 -16.10 35.18
CA VAL A 176 -49.83 -16.97 35.48
C VAL A 176 -50.31 -18.26 36.16
N ASN A 177 -50.23 -19.38 35.44
CA ASN A 177 -50.72 -20.69 35.91
C ASN A 177 -49.61 -21.62 36.43
N GLU A 178 -48.40 -21.46 35.90
CA GLU A 178 -47.15 -22.11 36.32
C GLU A 178 -46.03 -21.07 36.48
N ASN A 179 -44.82 -21.46 36.86
CA ASN A 179 -43.70 -20.51 36.96
C ASN A 179 -43.24 -20.17 35.54
N GLN A 180 -43.12 -18.87 35.24
CA GLN A 180 -42.83 -18.37 33.90
C GLN A 180 -41.59 -17.48 33.89
N THR A 181 -40.92 -17.44 32.75
CA THR A 181 -39.78 -16.53 32.51
C THR A 181 -40.09 -15.63 31.32
N TYR A 182 -39.74 -14.35 31.44
CA TYR A 182 -39.85 -13.37 30.36
C TYR A 182 -38.50 -12.70 30.11
N THR A 183 -38.06 -12.66 28.85
CA THR A 183 -36.77 -12.08 28.46
C THR A 183 -36.96 -10.66 27.94
N ILE A 184 -36.25 -9.70 28.52
CA ILE A 184 -36.09 -8.34 28.00
C ILE A 184 -34.90 -8.37 27.03
N VAL A 185 -35.18 -8.32 25.73
CA VAL A 185 -34.16 -8.44 24.69
C VAL A 185 -33.52 -7.08 24.43
N LEU A 186 -32.20 -6.98 24.53
CA LEU A 186 -31.44 -5.77 24.22
C LEU A 186 -30.76 -5.87 22.86
N TYR A 187 -30.85 -4.79 22.08
CA TYR A 187 -30.19 -4.65 20.78
C TYR A 187 -29.45 -3.30 20.67
N GLN A 188 -28.47 -3.25 19.77
CA GLN A 188 -27.69 -2.04 19.46
C GLN A 188 -27.92 -1.65 17.99
N ASN A 189 -28.14 -0.35 17.72
CA ASN A 189 -28.31 0.12 16.35
C ASN A 189 -26.95 0.49 15.76
N TYR A 190 -26.63 -0.06 14.58
CA TYR A 190 -25.40 0.23 13.84
C TYR A 190 -25.68 0.65 12.40
N LYS A 191 -24.78 1.46 11.85
CA LYS A 191 -24.71 1.85 10.43
C LYS A 191 -23.39 1.34 9.84
N ASP A 192 -23.46 0.71 8.67
CA ASP A 192 -22.27 0.33 7.90
C ASP A 192 -21.57 1.60 7.38
N VAL A 193 -20.25 1.70 7.60
CA VAL A 193 -19.43 2.89 7.31
C VAL A 193 -18.13 2.54 6.59
N VAL A 194 -17.50 3.57 6.02
CA VAL A 194 -16.19 3.48 5.37
C VAL A 194 -15.29 4.56 5.95
N VAL A 195 -14.21 4.15 6.63
CA VAL A 195 -13.30 5.06 7.33
C VAL A 195 -11.87 4.88 6.79
N PRO A 196 -11.53 5.54 5.66
CA PRO A 196 -10.19 5.46 5.09
C PRO A 196 -9.15 6.08 6.03
N ALA A 197 -7.94 5.56 6.02
CA ALA A 197 -6.89 5.99 6.94
C ALA A 197 -5.49 6.03 6.33
N ILE A 198 -4.64 6.88 6.90
CA ILE A 198 -3.23 7.03 6.54
C ILE A 198 -2.38 6.92 7.82
N TRP A 199 -1.39 6.03 7.79
CA TRP A 199 -0.52 5.71 8.91
C TRP A 199 0.84 6.39 8.70
N TYR A 200 1.19 7.29 9.62
CA TYR A 200 2.41 8.09 9.62
C TYR A 200 3.42 7.49 10.61
N PRO A 201 4.62 7.10 10.15
CA PRO A 201 5.66 6.63 11.06
C PRO A 201 6.24 7.82 11.85
N VAL A 202 6.17 7.76 13.18
CA VAL A 202 6.74 8.78 14.07
C VAL A 202 7.78 8.21 15.02
N ASP A 203 8.74 9.04 15.40
CA ASP A 203 9.63 8.71 16.52
C ASP A 203 8.81 8.53 17.80
N LYS A 204 9.12 7.48 18.56
CA LYS A 204 8.35 7.11 19.76
C LYS A 204 8.45 8.11 20.92
N ASN A 205 9.42 9.03 20.88
CA ASN A 205 9.72 9.98 21.96
C ASN A 205 9.26 11.40 21.60
N THR A 206 9.49 11.87 20.36
CA THR A 206 9.09 13.22 19.91
C THR A 206 7.70 13.28 19.26
N ASN A 207 7.18 12.14 18.79
CA ASN A 207 6.00 12.04 17.91
C ASN A 207 6.13 12.81 16.57
N GLU A 208 7.33 13.20 16.16
CA GLU A 208 7.59 13.80 14.85
C GLU A 208 7.67 12.72 13.76
N ILE A 209 7.24 13.04 12.54
CA ILE A 209 7.28 12.13 11.39
C ILE A 209 8.75 11.83 11.04
N ILE A 210 9.09 10.55 10.93
CA ILE A 210 10.44 10.10 10.57
C ILE A 210 10.69 10.41 9.08
N PRO A 211 11.68 11.25 8.72
CA PRO A 211 11.95 11.60 7.33
C PRO A 211 12.37 10.40 6.49
N GLY A 212 11.99 10.39 5.21
CA GLY A 212 12.37 9.35 4.25
C GLY A 212 11.58 8.04 4.32
N LEU A 213 10.67 7.90 5.30
CA LEU A 213 9.72 6.78 5.36
C LEU A 213 8.39 7.14 4.69
N ASN A 214 7.90 6.24 3.83
CA ASN A 214 6.59 6.37 3.19
C ASN A 214 5.47 6.07 4.20
N VAL A 215 4.40 6.87 4.16
CA VAL A 215 3.15 6.57 4.86
C VAL A 215 2.46 5.35 4.25
N LYS A 216 1.66 4.61 5.02
CA LYS A 216 0.84 3.49 4.51
C LYS A 216 -0.66 3.82 4.56
N PRO A 217 -1.41 3.72 3.45
CA PRO A 217 -2.86 3.87 3.43
C PRO A 217 -3.57 2.55 3.80
N THR A 218 -4.86 2.64 4.11
CA THR A 218 -5.76 1.49 4.27
C THR A 218 -6.69 1.32 3.08
N TYR A 219 -7.11 0.09 2.83
CA TYR A 219 -7.94 -0.28 1.67
C TYR A 219 -9.18 -1.03 2.19
N PRO A 220 -10.29 -0.32 2.54
CA PRO A 220 -11.40 -0.91 3.29
C PRO A 220 -12.06 -2.14 2.65
N ASP A 221 -11.90 -2.32 1.33
CA ASP A 221 -12.35 -3.46 0.53
C ASP A 221 -11.51 -4.74 0.74
N MET A 222 -10.28 -4.64 1.27
CA MET A 222 -9.43 -5.80 1.59
C MET A 222 -9.93 -6.65 2.77
N PHE A 223 -10.92 -6.17 3.54
CA PHE A 223 -11.48 -6.87 4.69
C PHE A 223 -12.92 -7.32 4.40
N PRO A 224 -13.27 -8.61 4.60
CA PRO A 224 -14.51 -9.20 4.07
C PRO A 224 -15.79 -8.84 4.85
N ARG A 225 -15.75 -7.84 5.74
CA ARG A 225 -16.90 -7.33 6.51
C ARG A 225 -16.81 -5.80 6.54
N PRO A 226 -17.91 -5.05 6.33
CA PRO A 226 -17.87 -3.60 6.47
C PRO A 226 -17.58 -3.19 7.93
N GLU A 227 -17.08 -1.98 8.11
CA GLU A 227 -16.95 -1.36 9.43
C GLU A 227 -18.31 -0.82 9.88
N VAL A 228 -18.54 -0.67 11.20
CA VAL A 228 -19.80 -0.15 11.74
C VAL A 228 -19.61 1.02 12.71
N ALA A 229 -20.44 2.06 12.53
CA ALA A 229 -20.66 3.11 13.51
C ALA A 229 -21.89 2.79 14.36
N ARG A 230 -21.82 3.05 15.67
CA ARG A 230 -22.88 2.82 16.67
C ARG A 230 -23.56 4.13 17.03
N VAL A 231 -24.87 4.11 17.31
CA VAL A 231 -25.56 5.33 17.75
C VAL A 231 -25.40 5.54 19.26
N ASN A 232 -24.95 6.72 19.67
CA ASN A 232 -24.89 7.13 21.07
C ASN A 232 -26.25 7.67 21.59
N ASP A 233 -26.31 8.08 22.86
CA ASP A 233 -27.53 8.61 23.49
C ASP A 233 -28.03 9.93 22.90
N GLU A 234 -27.14 10.75 22.33
CA GLU A 234 -27.48 12.00 21.65
C GLU A 234 -28.01 11.76 20.22
N GLY A 235 -28.04 10.51 19.75
CA GLY A 235 -28.44 10.13 18.39
C GLY A 235 -27.33 10.30 17.35
N ILE A 236 -26.10 10.56 17.79
CA ILE A 236 -24.91 10.71 16.92
C ILE A 236 -24.34 9.31 16.63
N TYR A 237 -23.98 9.05 15.38
CA TYR A 237 -23.20 7.86 15.03
C TYR A 237 -21.74 8.08 15.39
N GLU A 238 -21.18 7.20 16.22
CA GLU A 238 -19.77 7.16 16.60
C GLU A 238 -19.10 5.91 16.03
N ILE A 239 -17.88 6.06 15.54
CA ILE A 239 -16.97 4.94 15.29
C ILE A 239 -16.06 4.75 16.51
N ASP A 240 -15.66 3.51 16.79
CA ASP A 240 -14.38 3.30 17.48
C ASP A 240 -13.28 3.60 16.46
N LEU A 241 -12.34 4.46 16.81
CA LEU A 241 -11.18 4.77 15.96
C LEU A 241 -10.37 3.50 15.64
N MET A 242 -10.47 2.45 16.47
CA MET A 242 -9.83 1.15 16.23
C MET A 242 -10.57 0.25 15.22
N GLY A 243 -11.73 0.68 14.71
CA GLY A 243 -12.51 0.05 13.65
C GLY A 243 -13.22 -1.23 14.05
N VAL A 244 -14.53 -1.14 14.34
CA VAL A 244 -15.37 -2.30 14.68
C VAL A 244 -15.86 -2.98 13.40
N PRO A 245 -15.53 -4.27 13.16
CA PRO A 245 -16.17 -5.05 12.11
C PRO A 245 -17.67 -5.22 12.36
N LYS A 246 -18.47 -5.29 11.28
CA LYS A 246 -19.86 -5.72 11.38
C LYS A 246 -19.97 -7.09 12.06
N PRO A 247 -20.82 -7.25 13.09
CA PRO A 247 -21.13 -8.54 13.73
C PRO A 247 -21.40 -9.66 12.73
N THR A 248 -21.00 -10.88 13.06
CA THR A 248 -21.26 -12.08 12.22
C THR A 248 -22.70 -12.57 12.30
N SER A 249 -23.40 -12.19 13.37
CA SER A 249 -24.84 -12.30 13.59
C SER A 249 -25.30 -11.04 14.34
N GLU A 250 -26.59 -10.69 14.29
CA GLU A 250 -27.11 -9.54 15.05
C GLU A 250 -26.71 -9.62 16.54
N GLY A 251 -26.50 -8.46 17.17
CA GLY A 251 -25.86 -8.33 18.48
C GLY A 251 -24.35 -8.56 18.52
N THR A 252 -23.90 -9.76 18.13
CA THR A 252 -22.59 -10.33 18.52
C THR A 252 -21.38 -9.40 18.47
N TRP A 253 -20.67 -9.27 19.60
CA TRP A 253 -19.42 -8.51 19.67
C TRP A 253 -18.32 -9.17 18.83
N THR A 254 -17.61 -8.38 18.02
CA THR A 254 -16.38 -8.83 17.34
C THR A 254 -15.27 -7.85 17.64
N GLY A 255 -14.15 -8.36 18.16
CA GLY A 255 -13.23 -7.57 18.98
C GLY A 255 -12.24 -6.69 18.24
N ASN A 256 -11.98 -5.52 18.83
CA ASN A 256 -10.96 -4.58 18.37
C ASN A 256 -9.60 -4.93 18.97
N ASN A 257 -8.59 -5.09 18.12
CA ASN A 257 -7.23 -5.48 18.49
C ASN A 257 -6.15 -4.52 17.93
N PHE A 258 -6.57 -3.39 17.37
CA PHE A 258 -5.71 -2.34 16.80
C PHE A 258 -4.65 -1.81 17.78
N MET A 259 -4.87 -1.96 19.09
CA MET A 259 -3.89 -1.67 20.14
C MET A 259 -2.50 -2.27 19.86
N TYR A 260 -2.44 -3.42 19.16
CA TYR A 260 -1.29 -4.30 19.07
C TYR A 260 -0.59 -4.30 17.70
N THR A 261 -0.19 -3.13 17.16
CA THR A 261 0.36 -2.97 15.80
C THR A 261 1.81 -3.49 15.60
N GLY A 262 2.13 -4.69 16.07
CA GLY A 262 3.36 -5.37 15.66
C GLY A 262 3.29 -5.79 14.19
N GLY A 263 4.35 -5.51 13.41
CA GLY A 263 4.46 -6.00 12.02
C GLY A 263 3.86 -5.09 10.93
N LEU A 264 3.46 -3.86 11.25
CA LEU A 264 3.30 -2.84 10.20
C LEU A 264 4.69 -2.44 9.67
N TRP A 265 4.90 -2.57 8.36
CA TRP A 265 6.14 -2.20 7.70
C TRP A 265 6.04 -0.85 7.00
N PHE A 266 7.01 0.02 7.26
CA PHE A 266 7.21 1.28 6.56
C PHE A 266 8.43 1.15 5.64
N THR A 267 8.27 1.64 4.41
CA THR A 267 9.27 1.54 3.35
C THR A 267 9.98 2.86 3.16
N ASN A 268 11.19 2.83 2.59
CA ASN A 268 11.84 4.04 2.08
C ASN A 268 11.17 4.51 0.77
N ARG A 269 11.65 5.63 0.20
CA ARG A 269 11.22 6.12 -1.13
C ARG A 269 11.32 5.08 -2.25
N PHE A 270 12.30 4.17 -2.19
CA PHE A 270 12.49 3.09 -3.15
C PHE A 270 11.59 1.87 -2.90
N HIS A 271 10.66 1.96 -1.94
CA HIS A 271 9.72 0.92 -1.53
C HIS A 271 10.36 -0.31 -0.86
N ARG A 272 11.64 -0.24 -0.47
CA ARG A 272 12.31 -1.24 0.37
C ARG A 272 11.93 -1.05 1.84
N ILE A 273 11.67 -2.12 2.58
CA ILE A 273 11.33 -2.05 4.00
C ILE A 273 12.58 -1.67 4.83
N VAL A 274 12.41 -0.71 5.74
CA VAL A 274 13.50 -0.10 6.55
C VAL A 274 13.05 0.32 7.96
N ALA A 275 11.79 0.06 8.32
CA ALA A 275 11.23 0.38 9.62
C ALA A 275 9.98 -0.47 9.91
N ARG A 276 9.71 -0.70 11.19
CA ARG A 276 8.47 -1.32 11.64
C ARG A 276 7.80 -0.54 12.76
N GLY A 277 6.48 -0.60 12.80
CA GLY A 277 5.71 -0.22 13.98
C GLY A 277 6.21 -1.02 15.19
N TYR A 278 6.40 -0.33 16.32
CA TYR A 278 6.61 -1.01 17.60
C TYR A 278 5.41 -1.92 17.92
N ASN A 279 5.62 -3.03 18.62
CA ASN A 279 4.53 -3.67 19.36
C ASN A 279 4.40 -3.06 20.78
N THR A 280 3.31 -3.36 21.49
CA THR A 280 3.00 -2.74 22.79
C THR A 280 3.97 -3.13 23.90
N TYR A 281 4.44 -4.38 23.92
CA TYR A 281 5.44 -4.86 24.89
C TYR A 281 6.81 -4.18 24.71
N GLU A 282 7.14 -3.76 23.48
CA GLU A 282 8.35 -2.99 23.19
C GLU A 282 8.26 -1.51 23.59
N LEU A 283 7.04 -0.99 23.81
CA LEU A 283 6.80 0.39 24.22
C LEU A 283 6.73 0.59 25.73
N ASP A 284 6.11 -0.34 26.45
CA ASP A 284 5.88 -0.23 27.90
C ASP A 284 6.45 -1.43 28.66
N GLN A 285 7.79 -1.51 28.69
CA GLN A 285 8.52 -2.64 29.31
C GLN A 285 8.26 -2.71 30.82
N GLY A 286 7.46 -3.71 31.23
CA GLY A 286 7.16 -4.00 32.63
C GLY A 286 5.86 -3.38 33.16
N ALA A 287 5.05 -2.74 32.31
CA ALA A 287 3.72 -2.29 32.69
C ALA A 287 2.73 -3.47 32.86
N TRP A 288 1.80 -3.33 33.81
CA TRP A 288 0.71 -4.29 34.04
C TRP A 288 -0.41 -4.23 32.99
N GLN A 289 -0.44 -3.17 32.18
CA GLN A 289 -1.32 -2.99 31.02
C GLN A 289 -0.47 -2.42 29.89
N PRO A 290 -0.28 -3.12 28.76
CA PRO A 290 0.67 -2.73 27.74
C PRO A 290 0.15 -1.54 26.90
N GLY A 291 0.88 -0.42 26.91
CA GLY A 291 0.52 0.83 26.25
C GLY A 291 0.44 0.75 24.71
N SER A 292 -0.29 1.69 24.11
CA SER A 292 -0.61 1.68 22.67
C SER A 292 0.53 2.18 21.77
N THR A 293 0.58 1.62 20.57
CA THR A 293 1.49 2.03 19.50
C THR A 293 1.05 3.34 18.83
N VAL A 294 -0.25 3.66 18.87
CA VAL A 294 -0.81 4.89 18.34
C VAL A 294 -0.47 6.05 19.27
N ARG A 295 0.25 7.05 18.74
CA ARG A 295 0.70 8.26 19.44
C ARG A 295 -0.24 9.44 19.28
N ARG A 296 -0.94 9.55 18.15
CA ARG A 296 -1.97 10.56 17.90
C ARG A 296 -2.97 10.05 16.85
N VAL A 297 -4.21 10.49 16.96
CA VAL A 297 -5.26 10.28 15.95
C VAL A 297 -5.90 11.62 15.61
N VAL A 298 -6.08 11.89 14.32
CA VAL A 298 -6.87 13.02 13.82
C VAL A 298 -7.94 12.49 12.86
N TYR A 299 -9.19 12.90 13.06
CA TYR A 299 -10.34 12.53 12.21
C TYR A 299 -11.34 13.68 12.15
N GLY A 300 -11.33 14.44 11.06
CA GLY A 300 -12.10 15.68 10.92
C GLY A 300 -11.84 16.65 12.08
N THR A 301 -12.87 16.91 12.90
CA THR A 301 -12.79 17.76 14.09
C THR A 301 -12.19 17.10 15.35
N TYR A 302 -11.98 15.78 15.35
CA TYR A 302 -11.42 15.04 16.48
C TYR A 302 -9.89 15.00 16.40
N ASP A 303 -9.20 15.35 17.49
CA ASP A 303 -7.74 15.24 17.64
C ASP A 303 -7.40 14.74 19.06
N ALA A 304 -6.77 13.58 19.17
CA ALA A 304 -6.34 12.99 20.43
C ALA A 304 -4.85 12.62 20.37
N THR A 305 -4.08 13.08 21.36
CA THR A 305 -2.64 12.79 21.49
C THR A 305 -2.39 11.94 22.73
N GLY A 306 -1.49 10.96 22.63
CA GLY A 306 -1.15 10.01 23.67
C GLY A 306 -0.55 10.66 24.92
N MET A 307 -0.66 9.97 26.06
CA MET A 307 -0.18 10.50 27.33
C MET A 307 1.35 10.52 27.37
N TYR A 308 1.92 11.66 27.80
CA TYR A 308 3.35 11.79 28.08
C TYR A 308 3.64 11.42 29.55
N ASP A 309 4.57 10.49 29.77
CA ASP A 309 5.02 10.09 31.10
C ASP A 309 6.29 10.88 31.46
N MET A 310 6.22 11.68 32.53
CA MET A 310 7.32 12.55 32.95
C MET A 310 8.44 11.81 33.69
N ASP A 311 8.16 10.64 34.26
CA ASP A 311 9.14 9.82 34.99
C ASP A 311 9.93 8.92 34.03
N GLN A 312 9.28 8.46 32.95
CA GLN A 312 9.91 7.71 31.85
C GLN A 312 10.48 8.63 30.74
N GLY A 313 10.05 9.90 30.70
CA GLY A 313 10.47 10.87 29.68
C GLY A 313 9.93 10.60 28.26
N ALA A 314 8.86 9.80 28.13
CA ALA A 314 8.38 9.27 26.86
C ALA A 314 6.85 9.15 26.81
N TYR A 315 6.29 9.04 25.60
CA TYR A 315 4.86 8.79 25.41
C TYR A 315 4.47 7.33 25.69
N LYS A 316 3.29 7.12 26.27
CA LYS A 316 2.65 5.79 26.46
C LYS A 316 1.56 5.47 25.43
N GLY A 317 1.35 6.38 24.48
CA GLY A 317 0.34 6.25 23.43
C GLY A 317 -1.09 6.46 23.94
N LEU A 318 -2.05 6.05 23.12
CA LEU A 318 -3.49 6.14 23.37
C LEU A 318 -4.06 4.79 23.80
N HIS A 319 -4.20 4.55 25.10
CA HIS A 319 -4.70 3.27 25.64
C HIS A 319 -6.22 3.25 25.83
N GLY A 320 -6.91 2.31 25.16
CA GLY A 320 -8.35 2.07 25.27
C GLY A 320 -9.09 2.16 23.93
N MET A 321 -10.37 1.77 23.93
CA MET A 321 -11.28 2.05 22.82
C MET A 321 -11.60 3.54 22.80
N LEU A 322 -11.28 4.24 21.71
CA LEU A 322 -11.54 5.67 21.56
C LEU A 322 -12.69 5.86 20.59
N LYS A 323 -13.83 6.34 21.08
CA LYS A 323 -14.95 6.72 20.21
C LYS A 323 -14.75 8.12 19.63
N ALA A 324 -15.21 8.32 18.40
CA ALA A 324 -15.34 9.64 17.78
C ALA A 324 -16.60 9.70 16.90
N PRO A 325 -17.27 10.87 16.78
CA PRO A 325 -18.36 11.06 15.82
C PRO A 325 -17.92 10.71 14.40
N TYR A 326 -18.74 9.92 13.70
CA TYR A 326 -18.51 9.52 12.32
C TYR A 326 -18.62 10.73 11.37
N GLN A 327 -17.61 10.94 10.52
CA GLN A 327 -17.51 12.07 9.60
C GLN A 327 -17.41 11.51 8.18
N GLU A 328 -18.55 11.48 7.48
CA GLU A 328 -18.71 10.77 6.21
C GLU A 328 -17.85 11.38 5.10
N GLY A 329 -16.86 10.62 4.61
CA GLY A 329 -15.89 11.05 3.59
C GLY A 329 -14.57 11.58 4.12
N GLU A 330 -14.42 11.77 5.44
CA GLU A 330 -13.14 12.19 6.05
C GLU A 330 -12.11 11.04 6.13
N ILE A 331 -10.83 11.40 6.12
CA ILE A 331 -9.70 10.46 6.27
C ILE A 331 -9.18 10.53 7.71
N MET A 332 -8.91 9.38 8.33
CA MET A 332 -8.31 9.31 9.65
C MET A 332 -6.78 9.18 9.58
N HIS A 333 -6.09 10.17 10.13
CA HIS A 333 -4.63 10.21 10.20
C HIS A 333 -4.14 9.61 11.52
N LEU A 334 -3.28 8.59 11.44
CA LEU A 334 -2.68 7.91 12.59
C LEU A 334 -1.18 8.18 12.68
N TYR A 335 -0.70 8.56 13.85
CA TYR A 335 0.73 8.71 14.10
C TYR A 335 1.19 7.52 14.93
N ILE A 336 2.07 6.69 14.37
CA ILE A 336 2.41 5.36 14.87
C ILE A 336 3.85 5.34 15.38
N ALA A 337 4.04 4.96 16.64
CA ALA A 337 5.36 4.77 17.23
C ALA A 337 6.15 3.73 16.39
N THR A 338 7.20 4.20 15.73
CA THR A 338 7.94 3.44 14.72
C THR A 338 9.41 3.38 15.11
N LYS A 339 10.03 2.22 14.84
CA LYS A 339 11.48 2.03 14.92
C LYS A 339 12.02 1.78 13.53
N THR A 340 12.95 2.62 13.12
CA THR A 340 13.87 2.31 12.03
C THR A 340 14.72 1.10 12.43
N GLU A 341 14.77 0.12 11.55
CA GLU A 341 15.57 -1.10 11.71
C GLU A 341 16.00 -1.56 10.31
N GLU A 342 17.17 -2.18 10.19
CA GLU A 342 17.65 -2.76 8.93
C GLU A 342 16.93 -4.08 8.58
N VAL A 343 15.61 -4.12 8.77
CA VAL A 343 14.71 -5.23 8.43
C VAL A 343 14.29 -5.08 6.97
N SER A 344 15.07 -5.71 6.10
CA SER A 344 14.73 -5.94 4.70
C SER A 344 14.05 -7.31 4.59
N LEU A 345 12.96 -7.46 3.83
CA LEU A 345 12.43 -8.80 3.50
C LEU A 345 13.25 -9.50 2.41
N SER A 346 14.15 -8.76 1.76
CA SER A 346 15.03 -9.22 0.69
C SER A 346 16.51 -8.91 0.95
N ASN A 347 17.39 -9.75 0.40
CA ASN A 347 18.85 -9.68 0.49
C ASN A 347 19.45 -9.86 -0.92
N PRO A 348 19.61 -8.78 -1.70
CA PRO A 348 20.21 -8.82 -3.03
C PRO A 348 21.74 -8.87 -2.99
N GLU A 349 22.33 -9.61 -3.93
CA GLU A 349 23.77 -9.65 -4.19
C GLU A 349 24.03 -9.10 -5.61
N PHE A 350 25.01 -8.20 -5.76
CA PHE A 350 25.32 -7.49 -7.00
C PHE A 350 26.78 -7.70 -7.44
N LYS A 351 27.04 -7.61 -8.75
CA LYS A 351 28.40 -7.63 -9.31
C LYS A 351 29.17 -6.38 -8.85
N SER A 352 30.49 -6.51 -8.66
CA SER A 352 31.34 -5.40 -8.24
C SER A 352 31.49 -4.32 -9.32
N GLY A 353 31.24 -3.05 -8.96
CA GLY A 353 31.27 -1.90 -9.87
C GLY A 353 29.89 -1.25 -9.99
N SER A 354 29.75 -0.30 -10.91
CA SER A 354 28.46 0.32 -11.26
C SER A 354 28.08 -0.04 -12.69
N VAL A 355 26.78 -0.17 -12.98
CA VAL A 355 26.33 -0.26 -14.37
C VAL A 355 26.48 1.11 -15.04
N VAL A 356 27.18 1.14 -16.16
CA VAL A 356 27.30 2.32 -17.03
C VAL A 356 26.65 1.98 -18.37
N ILE A 357 25.69 2.80 -18.77
CA ILE A 357 24.95 2.70 -20.02
C ILE A 357 25.37 3.85 -20.92
N ASP A 358 25.59 3.56 -22.19
CA ASP A 358 25.86 4.56 -23.23
C ASP A 358 24.70 4.61 -24.23
N SER A 359 24.44 5.77 -24.84
CA SER A 359 23.27 5.93 -25.73
C SER A 359 23.42 5.28 -27.11
N THR A 360 24.42 4.42 -27.33
CA THR A 360 24.49 3.52 -28.50
C THR A 360 24.02 2.10 -28.21
N MET A 361 23.79 1.77 -26.93
CA MET A 361 23.20 0.49 -26.51
C MET A 361 21.77 0.35 -27.03
N SER A 362 21.39 -0.86 -27.44
CA SER A 362 19.99 -1.19 -27.73
C SER A 362 19.18 -1.29 -26.45
N ASP A 363 17.87 -1.14 -26.61
CA ASP A 363 16.88 -1.33 -25.56
C ASP A 363 17.02 -2.70 -24.85
N SER A 364 17.46 -3.74 -25.59
CA SER A 364 17.84 -5.05 -25.04
C SER A 364 19.15 -4.98 -24.25
N ASP A 365 20.23 -4.45 -24.82
CA ASP A 365 21.55 -4.41 -24.16
C ASP A 365 21.49 -3.65 -22.82
N ILE A 366 20.65 -2.61 -22.72
CA ILE A 366 20.45 -1.86 -21.48
C ILE A 366 19.77 -2.72 -20.41
N ARG A 367 18.72 -3.48 -20.76
CA ARG A 367 18.04 -4.37 -19.82
C ARG A 367 18.95 -5.52 -19.43
N ASP A 368 19.62 -6.13 -20.39
CA ASP A 368 20.59 -7.20 -20.15
C ASP A 368 21.67 -6.71 -19.18
N ALA A 369 22.28 -5.53 -19.41
CA ALA A 369 23.29 -4.97 -18.48
C ALA A 369 22.76 -4.68 -17.06
N LEU A 370 21.48 -4.32 -16.90
CA LEU A 370 20.85 -4.13 -15.59
C LEU A 370 20.56 -5.47 -14.90
N PHE A 371 19.98 -6.46 -15.60
CA PHE A 371 19.70 -7.78 -15.03
C PHE A 371 20.99 -8.55 -14.73
N ASP A 372 21.98 -8.50 -15.61
CA ASP A 372 23.26 -9.17 -15.45
C ASP A 372 24.05 -8.60 -14.26
N HIS A 373 23.76 -7.36 -13.80
CA HIS A 373 24.38 -6.81 -12.58
C HIS A 373 23.93 -7.53 -11.30
N VAL A 374 22.76 -8.15 -11.31
CA VAL A 374 22.20 -8.91 -10.17
C VAL A 374 22.80 -10.32 -10.18
N VAL A 375 23.45 -10.71 -9.09
CA VAL A 375 24.02 -12.07 -8.93
C VAL A 375 22.95 -13.04 -8.44
N LYS A 376 22.16 -12.60 -7.44
CA LYS A 376 20.95 -13.28 -6.93
C LYS A 376 20.16 -12.32 -6.04
N VAL A 377 18.92 -12.67 -5.72
CA VAL A 377 18.15 -12.03 -4.63
C VAL A 377 17.47 -13.12 -3.82
N GLU A 378 17.80 -13.21 -2.54
CA GLU A 378 17.05 -14.04 -1.58
C GLU A 378 15.95 -13.18 -0.94
N TYR A 379 14.74 -13.71 -0.76
CA TYR A 379 13.65 -12.99 -0.11
C TYR A 379 12.74 -13.92 0.73
N ILE A 380 12.02 -13.34 1.68
CA ILE A 380 11.05 -14.05 2.51
C ILE A 380 9.72 -14.16 1.75
N GLU A 381 9.30 -15.38 1.39
CA GLU A 381 7.99 -15.63 0.80
C GLU A 381 6.88 -15.46 1.85
N MET A 382 6.13 -14.38 1.76
CA MET A 382 5.10 -14.00 2.74
C MET A 382 3.96 -15.00 2.96
N LEU A 383 3.70 -15.93 2.01
CA LEU A 383 2.70 -16.99 2.15
C LEU A 383 3.19 -18.23 2.91
N THR A 384 4.50 -18.41 3.07
CA THR A 384 5.08 -19.61 3.70
C THR A 384 6.13 -19.31 4.77
N PHE A 385 6.60 -18.06 4.85
CA PHE A 385 7.72 -17.58 5.64
C PHE A 385 9.05 -18.32 5.40
N ASN A 386 9.20 -18.95 4.23
CA ASN A 386 10.49 -19.50 3.79
C ASN A 386 11.35 -18.43 3.11
N ASN A 387 12.67 -18.59 3.18
CA ASN A 387 13.59 -17.87 2.30
C ASN A 387 13.60 -18.55 0.92
N VAL A 388 13.40 -17.79 -0.13
CA VAL A 388 13.33 -18.24 -1.53
C VAL A 388 14.29 -17.40 -2.38
N GLU A 389 14.91 -18.00 -3.39
CA GLU A 389 15.71 -17.27 -4.38
C GLU A 389 14.79 -16.79 -5.52
N LEU A 390 14.84 -15.49 -5.81
CA LEU A 390 13.96 -14.81 -6.75
C LEU A 390 14.31 -15.17 -8.20
N ASN A 391 13.36 -15.70 -8.97
CA ASN A 391 13.54 -15.85 -10.40
C ASN A 391 13.43 -14.50 -11.11
N LEU A 392 14.58 -13.91 -11.48
CA LEU A 392 14.62 -12.62 -12.16
C LEU A 392 13.85 -12.59 -13.49
N SER A 393 13.63 -13.73 -14.16
CA SER A 393 12.85 -13.78 -15.41
C SER A 393 11.33 -13.68 -15.20
N GLU A 394 10.84 -13.69 -13.96
CA GLU A 394 9.43 -13.53 -13.61
C GLU A 394 9.07 -12.09 -13.22
N LEU A 395 10.06 -11.18 -13.16
CA LEU A 395 9.85 -9.77 -12.84
C LEU A 395 9.12 -9.04 -13.96
N ASP A 396 7.94 -8.49 -13.64
CA ASP A 396 7.07 -7.74 -14.55
C ASP A 396 7.19 -6.21 -14.40
N LYS A 397 8.05 -5.73 -13.50
CA LYS A 397 8.19 -4.30 -13.15
C LYS A 397 9.66 -3.89 -13.02
N LEU A 398 10.00 -2.78 -13.66
CA LEU A 398 11.21 -2.00 -13.43
C LEU A 398 10.82 -0.52 -13.39
N PHE A 399 11.06 0.13 -12.25
CA PHE A 399 10.87 1.57 -12.10
C PHE A 399 12.23 2.27 -12.05
N LEU A 400 12.29 3.49 -12.58
CA LEU A 400 13.52 4.29 -12.62
C LEU A 400 13.34 5.58 -11.81
N PHE A 401 14.31 5.86 -10.95
CA PHE A 401 14.42 7.13 -10.22
C PHE A 401 15.60 7.91 -10.80
N GLN A 402 15.36 9.14 -11.27
CA GLN A 402 16.42 10.01 -11.78
C GLN A 402 16.93 10.91 -10.66
N TYR A 403 18.24 10.88 -10.41
CA TYR A 403 18.88 11.77 -9.45
C TYR A 403 19.07 13.16 -10.04
N THR A 404 18.62 14.19 -9.31
CA THR A 404 18.86 15.62 -9.62
C THR A 404 19.99 16.20 -8.78
N THR A 405 20.31 15.57 -7.64
CA THR A 405 21.50 15.82 -6.82
C THR A 405 22.06 14.47 -6.31
N GLU A 406 23.04 14.47 -5.40
CA GLU A 406 23.60 13.23 -4.85
C GLU A 406 22.56 12.37 -4.13
N ASP A 407 21.67 13.03 -3.37
CA ASP A 407 20.67 12.43 -2.46
C ASP A 407 19.20 12.70 -2.85
N ASP A 408 18.93 13.51 -3.88
CA ASP A 408 17.56 13.92 -4.25
C ASP A 408 17.27 13.71 -5.75
N GLY A 409 15.99 13.59 -6.09
CA GLY A 409 15.53 13.17 -7.42
C GLY A 409 14.06 12.76 -7.44
N GLU A 410 13.60 12.23 -8.58
CA GLU A 410 12.20 11.79 -8.74
C GLU A 410 12.07 10.50 -9.56
N PHE A 411 10.99 9.75 -9.32
CA PHE A 411 10.62 8.63 -10.18
C PHE A 411 10.11 9.12 -11.53
N LEU A 412 10.54 8.47 -12.61
CA LEU A 412 9.98 8.69 -13.93
C LEU A 412 8.54 8.16 -13.96
N LYS A 413 7.61 8.99 -14.45
CA LYS A 413 6.16 8.75 -14.40
C LYS A 413 5.50 8.65 -15.77
N ASP A 414 4.34 8.01 -15.79
CA ASP A 414 3.31 8.14 -16.83
C ASP A 414 2.02 8.65 -16.16
N GLY A 415 1.71 9.93 -16.38
CA GLY A 415 0.72 10.66 -15.58
C GLY A 415 1.10 10.70 -14.10
N GLU A 416 0.22 10.20 -13.23
CA GLU A 416 0.45 10.15 -11.77
C GLU A 416 1.28 8.93 -11.33
N PHE A 417 1.30 7.86 -12.14
CA PHE A 417 1.88 6.55 -11.81
C PHE A 417 3.34 6.44 -12.22
N TYR A 418 4.11 5.54 -11.60
CA TYR A 418 5.49 5.26 -12.01
C TYR A 418 5.49 4.55 -13.37
N LYS A 419 6.32 5.02 -14.31
CA LYS A 419 6.47 4.41 -15.64
C LYS A 419 7.24 3.10 -15.50
N ASN A 420 6.65 1.99 -15.97
CA ASN A 420 7.32 0.69 -16.01
C ASN A 420 8.22 0.59 -17.25
N PHE A 421 9.50 0.26 -17.06
CA PHE A 421 10.53 0.13 -18.09
C PHE A 421 10.89 -1.31 -18.46
N ILE A 422 10.24 -2.32 -17.85
CA ILE A 422 10.49 -3.74 -18.14
C ILE A 422 10.42 -4.07 -19.64
N SER A 423 9.56 -3.35 -20.39
CA SER A 423 9.37 -3.47 -21.84
C SER A 423 9.20 -2.11 -22.55
N SER A 424 9.48 -0.99 -21.89
CA SER A 424 9.34 0.37 -22.46
C SER A 424 10.69 0.97 -22.80
N SER A 425 10.76 1.81 -23.85
CA SER A 425 12.01 2.45 -24.31
C SER A 425 12.83 3.05 -23.17
N LEU A 426 14.12 2.68 -23.17
CA LEU A 426 15.21 3.14 -22.33
C LEU A 426 16.20 4.03 -23.10
N GLN A 427 16.21 3.97 -24.44
CA GLN A 427 17.14 4.74 -25.27
C GLN A 427 16.93 6.26 -25.20
N ASP A 428 15.68 6.70 -24.97
CA ASP A 428 15.32 8.12 -24.91
C ASP A 428 15.62 8.79 -23.55
N LEU A 429 16.30 8.08 -22.63
CA LEU A 429 16.64 8.60 -21.31
C LEU A 429 17.84 9.55 -21.38
N PRO A 430 17.77 10.76 -20.78
CA PRO A 430 18.89 11.69 -20.78
C PRO A 430 20.06 11.20 -19.91
N PRO A 431 21.31 11.63 -20.20
CA PRO A 431 22.46 11.36 -19.34
C PRO A 431 22.24 11.76 -17.88
N GLY A 432 22.83 11.01 -16.95
CA GLY A 432 22.70 11.24 -15.51
C GLY A 432 22.82 9.97 -14.66
N LYS A 433 22.72 10.15 -13.34
CA LYS A 433 22.66 9.06 -12.35
C LYS A 433 21.20 8.64 -12.14
N TYR A 434 20.97 7.33 -12.05
CA TYR A 434 19.65 6.74 -11.84
C TYR A 434 19.70 5.64 -10.77
N GLU A 435 18.56 5.34 -10.17
CA GLU A 435 18.31 4.09 -9.44
C GLU A 435 17.45 3.18 -10.33
N ALA A 436 17.87 1.92 -10.51
CA ALA A 436 17.01 0.86 -11.02
C ALA A 436 16.29 0.21 -9.82
N VAL A 437 14.96 0.25 -9.80
CA VAL A 437 14.13 -0.24 -8.69
C VAL A 437 13.24 -1.38 -9.19
N PHE A 438 13.45 -2.57 -8.63
CA PHE A 438 12.76 -3.80 -9.00
C PHE A 438 11.86 -4.28 -7.85
N PRO A 439 10.54 -4.24 -8.01
CA PRO A 439 9.61 -4.76 -7.02
C PRO A 439 9.66 -6.29 -6.89
N ILE A 440 9.70 -6.75 -5.64
CA ILE A 440 9.47 -8.16 -5.26
C ILE A 440 8.00 -8.31 -4.83
N TYR A 441 7.52 -7.33 -4.07
CA TYR A 441 6.11 -7.13 -3.74
C TYR A 441 5.70 -5.71 -4.15
N TRP A 442 4.49 -5.54 -4.70
CA TRP A 442 4.02 -4.24 -5.17
C TRP A 442 2.50 -4.09 -5.05
N ASP A 443 2.05 -3.19 -4.17
CA ASP A 443 0.62 -3.01 -3.84
C ASP A 443 -0.02 -4.38 -3.48
N GLU A 444 0.71 -5.21 -2.73
CA GLU A 444 0.37 -6.61 -2.49
C GLU A 444 -0.50 -6.83 -1.26
N ASN A 445 -1.35 -7.86 -1.33
CA ASN A 445 -2.29 -8.20 -0.27
C ASN A 445 -1.58 -8.97 0.86
N ILE A 446 -1.64 -8.45 2.08
CA ILE A 446 -1.10 -9.13 3.27
C ILE A 446 -1.83 -10.47 3.47
N PRO A 447 -1.10 -11.60 3.58
CA PRO A 447 -1.68 -12.90 3.88
C PRO A 447 -2.47 -12.93 5.20
N GLU A 448 -3.56 -13.68 5.23
CA GLU A 448 -4.43 -13.80 6.42
C GLU A 448 -3.69 -14.37 7.64
N MET A 449 -2.74 -15.28 7.42
CA MET A 449 -1.85 -15.81 8.46
C MET A 449 -0.93 -14.75 9.10
N SER A 450 -0.54 -13.72 8.34
CA SER A 450 0.23 -12.57 8.81
C SER A 450 -0.64 -11.51 9.50
N SER A 451 -1.97 -11.61 9.33
CA SER A 451 -2.98 -10.69 9.85
C SER A 451 -4.04 -11.47 10.64
N ALA A 452 -3.59 -12.15 11.71
CA ALA A 452 -4.32 -13.19 12.43
C ALA A 452 -5.85 -12.90 12.56
N PRO A 453 -6.73 -13.88 12.25
CA PRO A 453 -8.04 -13.61 11.62
C PRO A 453 -9.12 -12.91 12.48
N GLN A 454 -8.81 -12.51 13.71
CA GLN A 454 -9.66 -11.67 14.57
C GLN A 454 -8.89 -10.49 15.22
N ILE A 455 -7.67 -10.19 14.74
CA ILE A 455 -6.70 -9.36 15.45
C ILE A 455 -6.26 -8.12 14.65
N PHE A 456 -6.30 -8.14 13.31
CA PHE A 456 -5.75 -7.05 12.50
C PHE A 456 -6.78 -6.41 11.56
N SER A 457 -7.13 -5.13 11.80
CA SER A 457 -7.70 -4.22 10.79
C SER A 457 -8.04 -2.82 11.33
N ARG A 458 -7.97 -1.78 10.47
CA ARG A 458 -9.14 -0.93 10.13
C ARG A 458 -8.93 -0.14 8.82
N ASN A 459 -9.01 -0.76 7.64
CA ASN A 459 -9.24 -2.18 7.34
C ASN A 459 -8.18 -2.64 6.33
N ARG A 460 -7.17 -3.40 6.83
CA ARG A 460 -5.90 -3.80 6.17
C ARG A 460 -5.09 -2.67 5.48
N TYR A 461 -3.83 -2.98 5.17
CA TYR A 461 -2.93 -2.17 4.33
C TYR A 461 -2.31 -3.08 3.26
N LYS A 462 -1.74 -2.49 2.20
CA LYS A 462 -0.95 -3.20 1.19
C LYS A 462 0.54 -2.97 1.41
N PHE A 463 1.35 -3.97 1.09
CA PHE A 463 2.78 -3.95 1.34
C PHE A 463 3.61 -4.08 0.07
N ASP A 464 4.84 -3.60 0.16
CA ASP A 464 5.82 -3.51 -0.92
C ASP A 464 7.18 -3.87 -0.34
N ASP A 465 8.03 -4.54 -1.12
CA ASP A 465 9.48 -4.62 -0.88
C ASP A 465 10.18 -4.67 -2.24
N THR A 466 11.38 -4.10 -2.31
CA THR A 466 12.14 -3.95 -3.55
C THR A 466 13.62 -4.24 -3.32
N PHE A 467 14.29 -4.68 -4.38
CA PHE A 467 15.73 -4.49 -4.49
C PHE A 467 16.01 -3.36 -5.48
N HIS A 468 17.09 -2.61 -5.23
CA HIS A 468 17.45 -1.46 -6.05
C HIS A 468 18.97 -1.22 -6.04
N PHE A 469 19.49 -0.61 -7.10
CA PHE A 469 20.89 -0.22 -7.23
C PHE A 469 21.07 0.98 -8.18
N THR A 470 22.17 1.71 -8.01
CA THR A 470 22.53 2.86 -8.86
C THR A 470 23.12 2.44 -10.22
N PHE A 471 22.77 3.16 -11.28
CA PHE A 471 23.46 3.13 -12.56
C PHE A 471 23.66 4.54 -13.13
N THR A 472 24.49 4.68 -14.17
CA THR A 472 24.76 5.95 -14.85
C THR A 472 24.49 5.81 -16.34
N ILE A 473 23.75 6.75 -16.93
CA ILE A 473 23.72 6.98 -18.37
C ILE A 473 24.79 8.02 -18.70
N GLN A 474 25.79 7.60 -19.47
CA GLN A 474 26.99 8.38 -19.76
C GLN A 474 26.68 9.52 -20.75
N GLU A 475 27.10 10.74 -20.41
CA GLU A 475 27.09 11.87 -21.36
C GLU A 475 28.22 11.67 -22.39
N PRO A 476 27.94 11.83 -23.70
CA PRO A 476 28.97 11.75 -24.74
C PRO A 476 29.99 12.87 -24.63
N LEU A 477 31.22 12.56 -25.00
CA LEU A 477 32.23 13.57 -25.29
C LEU A 477 32.00 14.09 -26.72
N GLU A 478 31.56 15.34 -26.86
CA GLU A 478 31.46 16.04 -28.14
C GLU A 478 32.79 16.74 -28.48
N LEU A 479 33.37 16.46 -29.65
CA LEU A 479 34.58 17.12 -30.16
C LEU A 479 34.33 17.76 -31.53
N ALA A 480 34.52 19.07 -31.63
CA ALA A 480 34.52 19.78 -32.92
C ALA A 480 35.88 19.57 -33.62
N ILE A 481 35.90 18.82 -34.73
CA ILE A 481 37.13 18.49 -35.45
C ILE A 481 37.34 19.50 -36.60
N LYS A 482 38.37 20.33 -36.49
CA LYS A 482 38.75 21.33 -37.49
C LYS A 482 40.21 21.18 -37.91
N GLY A 483 40.51 21.59 -39.13
CA GLY A 483 41.86 21.65 -39.68
C GLY A 483 42.07 22.81 -40.63
N GLU A 484 43.32 22.98 -41.09
CA GLU A 484 43.72 24.07 -41.98
C GLU A 484 44.47 23.55 -43.21
N LYS A 485 44.22 24.19 -44.35
CA LYS A 485 44.89 23.93 -45.62
C LYS A 485 45.89 25.04 -45.91
N ILE A 486 47.17 24.68 -45.92
CA ILE A 486 48.27 25.59 -46.23
C ILE A 486 48.59 25.47 -47.72
N LEU A 487 48.56 26.59 -48.44
CA LEU A 487 48.96 26.66 -49.85
C LEU A 487 50.14 27.61 -50.02
N SER A 488 51.17 27.14 -50.73
CA SER A 488 52.38 27.89 -51.08
C SER A 488 52.79 27.63 -52.54
N GLY A 489 53.90 28.22 -52.99
CA GLY A 489 54.48 27.98 -54.32
C GLY A 489 54.04 28.99 -55.39
N ALA A 490 54.99 29.40 -56.24
CA ALA A 490 54.81 30.39 -57.33
C ALA A 490 53.90 31.60 -57.01
N GLY A 491 54.05 32.18 -55.81
CA GLY A 491 53.29 33.36 -55.37
C GLY A 491 51.87 33.08 -54.86
N LYS A 492 51.40 31.83 -54.87
CA LYS A 492 50.13 31.42 -54.27
C LYS A 492 50.20 31.35 -52.75
N THR A 493 49.05 31.60 -52.13
CA THR A 493 48.83 31.66 -50.67
C THR A 493 47.51 30.98 -50.31
N CYS A 494 47.22 30.81 -49.01
CA CYS A 494 45.92 30.27 -48.58
C CYS A 494 44.72 31.12 -49.05
N ALA A 495 44.90 32.42 -49.28
CA ALA A 495 43.86 33.30 -49.82
C ALA A 495 43.51 33.02 -51.30
N ASP A 496 44.30 32.20 -52.00
CA ASP A 496 43.98 31.69 -53.33
C ASP A 496 43.15 30.39 -53.31
N ILE A 497 42.97 29.78 -52.12
CA ILE A 497 42.15 28.57 -51.97
C ILE A 497 40.68 28.96 -52.10
N SER A 498 40.03 28.37 -53.10
CA SER A 498 38.59 28.48 -53.34
C SER A 498 37.87 27.24 -52.81
N ALA A 499 36.63 27.40 -52.36
CA ALA A 499 35.83 26.34 -51.76
C ALA A 499 35.75 25.09 -52.67
N GLY A 500 36.12 23.93 -52.11
CA GLY A 500 36.14 22.65 -52.81
C GLY A 500 37.34 22.39 -53.73
N LEU A 501 38.31 23.31 -53.84
CA LEU A 501 39.56 23.10 -54.62
C LEU A 501 40.35 21.88 -54.13
N PHE A 502 40.32 21.64 -52.82
CA PHE A 502 40.85 20.44 -52.17
C PHE A 502 39.73 19.77 -51.39
N SER A 503 39.83 18.46 -51.20
CA SER A 503 38.90 17.70 -50.35
C SER A 503 39.57 16.50 -49.69
N PHE A 504 39.01 16.08 -48.56
CA PHE A 504 39.54 15.04 -47.68
C PHE A 504 38.54 13.93 -47.45
N ILE A 505 39.02 12.75 -47.09
CA ILE A 505 38.21 11.68 -46.49
C ILE A 505 38.78 11.28 -45.14
N VAL A 506 37.88 10.93 -44.23
CA VAL A 506 38.21 10.34 -42.94
C VAL A 506 38.13 8.81 -43.09
N ILE A 507 39.22 8.13 -42.74
CA ILE A 507 39.29 6.66 -42.74
C ILE A 507 39.46 6.23 -41.27
N PRO A 508 38.44 5.65 -40.61
CA PRO A 508 38.60 5.08 -39.28
C PRO A 508 39.51 3.85 -39.33
N ASP A 509 40.35 3.70 -38.31
CA ASP A 509 41.10 2.46 -38.05
C ASP A 509 40.09 1.32 -37.73
N PRO A 510 40.20 0.13 -38.35
CA PRO A 510 39.29 -0.99 -38.07
C PRO A 510 39.37 -1.52 -36.63
N ASP A 511 40.46 -1.25 -35.90
CA ASP A 511 40.63 -1.63 -34.49
C ASP A 511 40.01 -0.58 -33.52
N ASN A 512 39.36 0.47 -34.03
CA ASN A 512 38.68 1.46 -33.20
C ASN A 512 37.54 0.84 -32.35
N PRO A 513 37.34 1.30 -31.10
CA PRO A 513 36.14 0.97 -30.35
C PRO A 513 34.86 1.40 -31.09
N ALA A 514 33.77 0.65 -30.87
CA ALA A 514 32.45 1.07 -31.31
C ALA A 514 31.93 2.27 -30.48
N GLY A 515 30.86 2.90 -30.95
CA GLY A 515 30.22 4.02 -30.24
C GLY A 515 30.87 5.38 -30.52
N VAL A 516 30.94 5.75 -31.81
CA VAL A 516 31.25 7.12 -32.27
C VAL A 516 30.27 7.51 -33.37
N THR A 517 29.76 8.74 -33.33
CA THR A 517 28.90 9.33 -34.38
C THR A 517 29.47 10.68 -34.87
N GLY A 518 28.84 11.28 -35.89
CA GLY A 518 29.27 12.56 -36.47
C GLY A 518 30.41 12.48 -37.50
N ILE A 519 31.13 11.36 -37.59
CA ILE A 519 32.22 11.14 -38.55
C ILE A 519 31.73 11.32 -40.00
N PRO A 520 32.38 12.17 -40.84
CA PRO A 520 32.04 12.34 -42.24
C PRO A 520 32.17 11.05 -43.08
N THR A 521 31.07 10.64 -43.70
CA THR A 521 31.00 9.45 -44.58
C THR A 521 31.32 9.73 -46.05
N GLY A 522 31.65 10.97 -46.40
CA GLY A 522 31.95 11.43 -47.75
C GLY A 522 33.12 12.41 -47.81
N ASN A 523 33.35 13.02 -48.97
CA ASN A 523 34.41 14.02 -49.13
C ASN A 523 34.07 15.30 -48.33
N VAL A 524 34.97 15.71 -47.42
CA VAL A 524 34.94 17.02 -46.77
C VAL A 524 35.70 18.02 -47.65
N GLY A 525 35.02 19.08 -48.11
CA GLY A 525 35.64 20.14 -48.91
C GLY A 525 36.31 21.19 -48.05
N VAL A 526 37.43 21.74 -48.54
CA VAL A 526 38.06 22.93 -47.94
C VAL A 526 37.24 24.18 -48.27
N LEU A 527 37.16 25.14 -47.35
CA LEU A 527 36.47 26.42 -47.51
C LEU A 527 37.36 27.49 -48.18
N ASP A 528 36.77 28.60 -48.61
CA ASP A 528 37.52 29.77 -49.09
C ASP A 528 38.55 30.21 -48.03
N GLY A 529 39.80 30.44 -48.43
CA GLY A 529 40.88 30.84 -47.53
C GLY A 529 41.57 29.70 -46.77
N GLY A 530 41.04 28.46 -46.81
CA GLY A 530 41.74 27.25 -46.34
C GLY A 530 41.22 26.59 -45.06
N GLU A 531 40.13 27.06 -44.44
CA GLU A 531 39.53 26.35 -43.28
C GLU A 531 38.93 24.99 -43.69
N ILE A 532 39.02 23.99 -42.82
CA ILE A 532 38.42 22.66 -43.01
C ILE A 532 37.58 22.32 -41.77
N ASP A 533 36.29 22.04 -41.98
CA ASP A 533 35.36 21.64 -40.93
C ASP A 533 34.96 20.17 -41.13
N PHE A 534 35.40 19.29 -40.22
CA PHE A 534 35.05 17.87 -40.23
C PHE A 534 33.83 17.57 -39.33
N GLY A 535 33.18 18.60 -38.78
CA GLY A 535 31.99 18.50 -37.93
C GLY A 535 32.28 18.16 -36.47
N ASN A 536 31.19 18.03 -35.70
CA ASN A 536 31.23 17.56 -34.31
C ASN A 536 31.12 16.03 -34.28
N TRP A 537 32.01 15.37 -33.56
CA TRP A 537 32.05 13.92 -33.40
C TRP A 537 31.76 13.56 -31.94
N SER A 538 30.82 12.65 -31.74
CA SER A 538 30.30 12.28 -30.42
C SER A 538 30.86 10.92 -30.01
N PHE A 539 31.60 10.86 -28.90
CA PHE A 539 32.26 9.66 -28.39
C PHE A 539 31.53 9.15 -27.14
N TYR A 540 31.08 7.89 -27.19
CA TYR A 540 30.24 7.29 -26.15
C TYR A 540 31.00 6.31 -25.24
N LYS A 541 32.25 5.98 -25.56
CA LYS A 541 33.07 4.99 -24.84
C LYS A 541 34.49 5.50 -24.62
N THR A 542 35.16 4.91 -23.62
CA THR A 542 36.60 5.11 -23.41
C THR A 542 37.42 4.24 -24.36
N GLY A 543 38.61 4.70 -24.69
CA GLY A 543 39.53 4.02 -25.59
C GLY A 543 40.33 4.99 -26.47
N ILE A 544 41.29 4.44 -27.19
CA ILE A 544 42.13 5.18 -28.13
C ILE A 544 41.57 4.98 -29.53
N TYR A 545 41.07 6.06 -30.12
CA TYR A 545 40.50 6.09 -31.47
C TYR A 545 41.51 6.70 -32.45
N LYS A 546 41.67 6.10 -33.62
CA LYS A 546 42.58 6.53 -34.69
C LYS A 546 41.83 6.74 -35.99
N TYR A 547 42.22 7.80 -36.70
CA TYR A 547 41.64 8.17 -37.98
C TYR A 547 42.74 8.65 -38.92
N THR A 548 42.85 8.04 -40.09
CA THR A 548 43.69 8.55 -41.17
C THR A 548 42.86 9.54 -42.00
N ILE A 549 43.22 10.81 -41.94
CA ILE A 549 42.62 11.86 -42.76
C ILE A 549 43.49 12.02 -43.99
N SER A 550 42.94 11.64 -45.15
CA SER A 550 43.66 11.56 -46.43
C SER A 550 43.07 12.54 -47.45
N GLU A 551 43.92 13.26 -48.15
CA GLU A 551 43.50 14.16 -49.23
C GLU A 551 43.07 13.36 -50.47
N LYS A 552 42.09 13.86 -51.21
CA LYS A 552 41.85 13.42 -52.59
C LYS A 552 42.91 14.02 -53.51
N ASP A 553 43.17 13.37 -54.63
CA ASP A 553 44.22 13.81 -55.54
C ASP A 553 43.84 15.19 -56.13
N PRO A 554 44.67 16.23 -55.94
CA PRO A 554 44.34 17.60 -56.34
C PRO A 554 44.48 17.81 -57.87
N PRO A 555 44.14 18.99 -58.40
CA PRO A 555 44.51 19.37 -59.77
C PRO A 555 46.03 19.25 -59.98
N ALA A 556 46.46 18.92 -61.20
CA ALA A 556 47.82 18.48 -61.50
C ALA A 556 48.92 19.53 -61.25
N GLU A 557 48.53 20.79 -61.08
CA GLU A 557 49.40 21.92 -60.74
C GLU A 557 49.78 21.97 -59.25
N TYR A 558 49.18 21.15 -58.39
CA TYR A 558 49.40 21.13 -56.95
C TYR A 558 50.00 19.80 -56.48
N THR A 559 50.96 19.85 -55.56
CA THR A 559 51.36 18.64 -54.81
C THR A 559 50.23 18.20 -53.89
N LYS A 560 49.99 16.89 -53.79
CA LYS A 560 49.14 16.31 -52.75
C LYS A 560 49.82 16.42 -51.37
N GLY A 561 49.06 16.76 -50.33
CA GLY A 561 49.52 16.74 -48.95
C GLY A 561 49.79 15.32 -48.44
N GLN A 562 50.47 15.22 -47.29
CA GLN A 562 50.62 13.94 -46.60
C GLN A 562 49.33 13.57 -45.84
N ASP A 563 49.06 12.27 -45.70
CA ASP A 563 47.99 11.78 -44.84
C ASP A 563 48.32 12.08 -43.36
N VAL A 564 47.33 12.54 -42.59
CA VAL A 564 47.49 12.82 -41.16
C VAL A 564 46.76 11.77 -40.34
N ILE A 565 47.47 11.14 -39.41
CA ILE A 565 46.90 10.26 -38.40
C ILE A 565 46.47 11.15 -37.22
N MET A 566 45.16 11.27 -37.02
CA MET A 566 44.58 11.80 -35.79
C MET A 566 44.42 10.66 -34.78
N THR A 567 44.87 10.87 -33.55
CA THR A 567 44.65 9.95 -32.42
C THR A 567 43.93 10.70 -31.31
N ILE A 568 42.78 10.17 -30.88
CA ILE A 568 41.94 10.70 -29.81
C ILE A 568 41.92 9.67 -28.68
N ASP A 569 42.47 10.04 -27.52
CA ASP A 569 42.45 9.22 -26.32
C ASP A 569 41.27 9.67 -25.44
N VAL A 570 40.25 8.81 -25.29
CA VAL A 570 39.03 9.08 -24.52
C VAL A 570 39.08 8.32 -23.19
N SER A 571 39.04 9.06 -22.10
CA SER A 571 39.11 8.54 -20.72
C SER A 571 37.98 9.10 -19.85
N ILE A 572 37.76 8.52 -18.67
CA ILE A 572 36.89 9.14 -17.66
C ILE A 572 37.72 10.17 -16.89
N ASN A 573 37.19 11.40 -16.78
CA ASN A 573 37.75 12.43 -15.91
C ASN A 573 37.52 12.04 -14.43
N PRO A 574 38.58 11.85 -13.62
CA PRO A 574 38.43 11.44 -12.23
C PRO A 574 37.74 12.48 -11.34
N ASP A 575 37.74 13.75 -11.73
CA ASP A 575 37.14 14.84 -10.94
C ASP A 575 35.63 15.04 -11.22
N THR A 576 35.12 14.54 -12.35
CA THR A 576 33.70 14.75 -12.77
C THR A 576 32.93 13.49 -13.12
N GLY A 577 33.60 12.35 -13.38
CA GLY A 577 32.97 11.14 -13.92
C GLY A 577 32.54 11.23 -15.39
N SER A 578 32.72 12.38 -16.03
CA SER A 578 32.41 12.61 -17.45
C SER A 578 33.47 11.97 -18.36
N LEU A 579 33.14 11.71 -19.62
CA LEU A 579 34.15 11.42 -20.63
C LEU A 579 34.98 12.69 -20.93
N SER A 580 36.28 12.50 -21.12
CA SER A 580 37.25 13.54 -21.50
C SER A 580 38.17 13.03 -22.59
N GLY A 581 38.51 13.88 -23.56
CA GLY A 581 39.34 13.51 -24.71
C GLY A 581 40.61 14.33 -24.82
N PHE A 582 41.70 13.67 -25.19
CA PHE A 582 42.92 14.32 -25.66
C PHE A 582 43.13 14.02 -27.15
N VAL A 583 43.20 15.06 -27.99
CA VAL A 583 43.38 14.93 -29.45
C VAL A 583 44.83 15.24 -29.80
N SER A 584 45.40 14.43 -30.69
CA SER A 584 46.76 14.59 -31.20
C SER A 584 46.86 14.23 -32.68
N TYR A 585 47.80 14.84 -33.40
CA TYR A 585 47.95 14.69 -34.85
C TYR A 585 49.39 14.34 -35.24
N SER A 586 49.58 13.51 -36.27
CA SER A 586 50.91 13.26 -36.83
C SER A 586 51.52 14.48 -37.54
N SER A 587 50.73 15.52 -37.81
CA SER A 587 51.18 16.83 -38.29
C SER A 587 51.79 17.72 -37.19
N GLY A 588 51.59 17.40 -35.91
CA GLY A 588 52.01 18.21 -34.77
C GLY A 588 50.83 18.65 -33.89
N GLU A 589 50.89 19.89 -33.39
CA GLU A 589 49.88 20.43 -32.47
C GLU A 589 48.52 20.68 -33.14
N ASN A 590 48.51 20.98 -34.45
CA ASN A 590 47.30 21.30 -35.23
C ASN A 590 47.11 20.31 -36.40
N LEU A 591 45.86 20.11 -36.80
CA LEU A 591 45.50 19.38 -38.01
C LEU A 591 45.75 20.25 -39.25
N GLN A 592 46.92 20.08 -39.89
CA GLN A 592 47.35 20.92 -41.01
C GLN A 592 47.80 20.07 -42.20
N PHE A 593 47.49 20.54 -43.40
CA PHE A 593 47.86 19.90 -44.66
C PHE A 593 48.53 20.91 -45.60
N GLU A 594 49.73 20.60 -46.10
CA GLU A 594 50.51 21.51 -46.97
C GLU A 594 50.48 21.09 -48.44
N ASN A 595 50.10 22.00 -49.33
CA ASN A 595 50.25 21.85 -50.78
C ASN A 595 51.14 22.94 -51.38
N ILE A 596 51.90 22.57 -52.41
CA ILE A 596 52.74 23.47 -53.20
C ILE A 596 52.16 23.55 -54.62
N TYR A 597 51.75 24.75 -55.02
CA TYR A 597 51.41 25.07 -56.41
C TYR A 597 52.68 25.25 -57.24
N THR A 598 52.71 24.61 -58.41
CA THR A 598 53.79 24.71 -59.39
C THR A 598 53.21 25.23 -60.69
N GLU A 599 53.77 26.31 -61.26
CA GLU A 599 53.32 26.79 -62.56
C GLU A 599 53.49 25.71 -63.64
N PRO A 600 52.44 25.45 -64.46
CA PRO A 600 52.53 24.48 -65.53
C PRO A 600 53.58 24.92 -66.55
N THR A 601 54.65 24.13 -66.70
CA THR A 601 55.76 24.46 -67.60
C THR A 601 55.24 24.59 -69.04
N PRO A 602 55.45 25.73 -69.73
CA PRO A 602 54.83 25.96 -71.03
C PRO A 602 55.34 24.95 -72.07
N THR A 603 54.45 24.08 -72.53
CA THR A 603 54.76 23.05 -73.53
C THR A 603 55.22 23.74 -74.82
N SER A 604 56.50 23.62 -75.16
CA SER A 604 57.08 24.28 -76.33
C SER A 604 56.60 23.60 -77.62
N SER A 605 55.48 24.08 -78.16
CA SER A 605 54.96 23.68 -79.46
C SER A 605 55.84 24.25 -80.58
N LEU A 606 56.73 23.42 -81.12
CA LEU A 606 57.43 23.74 -82.36
C LEU A 606 56.39 24.00 -83.47
N PRO A 607 56.48 25.12 -84.22
CA PRO A 607 55.50 25.45 -85.23
C PRO A 607 55.56 24.46 -86.41
N PRO A 608 54.41 24.10 -87.03
CA PRO A 608 54.38 23.15 -88.13
C PRO A 608 55.12 23.69 -89.36
N THR A 609 55.99 22.85 -89.94
CA THR A 609 56.68 23.17 -91.20
C THR A 609 55.69 23.09 -92.37
N PRO A 610 55.65 24.09 -93.28
CA PRO A 610 54.66 24.10 -94.36
C PRO A 610 54.93 23.02 -95.42
N SER A 611 53.87 22.45 -95.97
CA SER A 611 53.90 21.60 -97.16
C SER A 611 52.79 22.00 -98.13
N SER A 612 53.01 21.77 -99.42
CA SER A 612 52.30 22.46 -100.51
C SER A 612 51.14 21.66 -101.11
N THR A 613 50.00 22.32 -101.34
CA THR A 613 48.96 21.91 -102.30
C THR A 613 49.54 21.73 -103.70
N PRO A 614 48.91 20.94 -104.59
CA PRO A 614 48.04 21.60 -105.56
C PRO A 614 46.82 20.79 -106.09
N THR A 615 45.89 21.55 -106.69
CA THR A 615 44.95 21.16 -107.77
C THR A 615 43.65 20.39 -107.44
N GLU A 616 42.54 21.07 -107.77
CA GLU A 616 41.14 20.63 -107.87
C GLU A 616 40.83 20.10 -109.30
N PRO A 617 39.69 19.43 -109.57
CA PRO A 617 38.57 20.20 -110.15
C PRO A 617 37.13 19.70 -109.82
N GLU A 618 36.18 20.61 -109.63
CA GLU A 618 34.72 20.39 -109.74
C GLU A 618 34.26 20.25 -111.23
N PRO A 619 33.03 19.75 -111.55
CA PRO A 619 31.87 20.66 -111.59
C PRO A 619 30.43 20.06 -111.41
N ASP A 620 29.65 20.68 -110.51
CA ASP A 620 28.38 21.42 -110.79
C ASP A 620 27.04 20.69 -111.09
N LYS A 621 25.95 21.35 -110.63
CA LYS A 621 24.49 21.20 -110.91
C LYS A 621 23.73 19.98 -110.34
N THR A 622 22.45 20.09 -109.91
CA THR A 622 21.44 21.14 -110.23
C THR A 622 20.39 21.40 -109.13
N THR A 623 19.92 22.66 -109.03
CA THR A 623 18.58 23.15 -108.59
C THR A 623 18.11 23.15 -107.11
N GLN A 624 17.37 24.23 -106.80
CA GLN A 624 16.53 24.51 -105.61
C GLN A 624 15.09 24.84 -106.13
N PRO A 625 14.13 25.47 -105.40
CA PRO A 625 13.89 25.64 -103.95
C PRO A 625 12.38 25.40 -103.53
N ILE A 626 11.99 25.83 -102.30
CA ILE A 626 10.63 26.34 -101.87
C ILE A 626 9.68 25.44 -101.00
N LYS A 627 9.72 25.73 -99.67
CA LYS A 627 8.63 25.91 -98.66
C LYS A 627 7.99 24.79 -97.79
N THR A 628 7.72 25.25 -96.54
CA THR A 628 6.60 25.05 -95.59
C THR A 628 6.70 24.11 -94.36
N ASP A 629 6.31 24.69 -93.21
CA ASP A 629 6.12 24.25 -91.81
C ASP A 629 4.95 23.24 -91.60
N PRO A 630 4.62 22.70 -90.37
CA PRO A 630 5.04 23.14 -89.01
C PRO A 630 5.44 22.06 -87.95
N LYS A 631 5.88 22.57 -86.79
CA LYS A 631 5.85 22.03 -85.39
C LYS A 631 4.74 21.01 -85.04
N GLN A 632 4.99 20.10 -84.06
CA GLN A 632 4.67 20.31 -82.61
C GLN A 632 5.02 19.08 -81.70
N GLU A 633 5.17 19.30 -80.39
CA GLU A 633 5.36 18.31 -79.30
C GLU A 633 4.02 17.68 -78.82
N THR A 634 4.05 16.70 -77.90
CA THR A 634 2.88 16.31 -77.07
C THR A 634 3.26 15.72 -75.70
N THR A 635 2.55 16.09 -74.63
CA THR A 635 2.70 15.64 -73.23
C THR A 635 1.34 15.49 -72.53
N VAL A 636 1.24 14.62 -71.50
CA VAL A 636 0.07 14.44 -70.58
C VAL A 636 0.54 13.69 -69.30
N SER A 637 0.13 13.95 -68.04
CA SER A 637 -0.93 14.79 -67.40
C SER A 637 -2.34 14.15 -67.32
N THR A 638 -3.17 14.24 -66.25
CA THR A 638 -3.09 15.03 -64.99
C THR A 638 -3.96 14.45 -63.82
N GLN A 639 -3.50 14.61 -62.56
CA GLN A 639 -4.29 14.90 -61.32
C GLN A 639 -5.28 13.89 -60.63
N LEU A 640 -5.64 14.29 -59.39
CA LEU A 640 -6.56 13.71 -58.38
C LEU A 640 -8.06 14.04 -58.69
N PRO A 641 -9.09 13.44 -58.03
CA PRO A 641 -9.59 13.96 -56.73
C PRO A 641 -10.32 12.95 -55.78
N THR A 642 -11.11 13.48 -54.83
CA THR A 642 -11.65 12.95 -53.55
C THR A 642 -13.04 12.25 -53.59
N GLU A 643 -13.42 11.50 -52.51
CA GLU A 643 -14.70 11.64 -51.72
C GLU A 643 -15.58 10.38 -51.35
N LYS A 644 -15.49 9.91 -50.06
CA LYS A 644 -16.55 9.33 -49.16
C LYS A 644 -17.38 8.06 -49.64
N ILE A 645 -18.34 7.40 -48.94
CA ILE A 645 -18.92 7.45 -47.55
C ILE A 645 -19.48 6.06 -47.04
N SER A 646 -19.66 5.91 -45.71
CA SER A 646 -20.52 5.00 -44.89
C SER A 646 -20.70 3.46 -45.10
N LEU A 647 -20.26 2.71 -44.07
CA LEU A 647 -21.00 1.73 -43.22
C LEU A 647 -21.88 0.59 -43.80
N THR A 648 -21.53 -0.66 -43.44
CA THR A 648 -22.47 -1.67 -42.86
C THR A 648 -21.68 -2.75 -42.07
N SER A 649 -22.35 -3.58 -41.26
CA SER A 649 -21.73 -4.39 -40.17
C SER A 649 -21.90 -5.91 -40.28
N LYS A 650 -21.00 -6.67 -39.61
CA LYS A 650 -21.28 -7.94 -38.89
C LYS A 650 -20.11 -8.39 -37.99
N THR A 651 -20.35 -9.37 -37.12
CA THR A 651 -19.60 -9.64 -35.87
C THR A 651 -19.04 -11.06 -35.74
N SER A 652 -18.03 -11.22 -34.86
CA SER A 652 -17.78 -12.42 -34.04
C SER A 652 -16.97 -12.02 -32.78
N ASP A 653 -17.05 -12.80 -31.70
CA ASP A 653 -16.94 -12.29 -30.32
C ASP A 653 -15.69 -12.73 -29.50
N ALA A 654 -15.63 -12.16 -28.28
CA ALA A 654 -14.93 -12.61 -27.05
C ALA A 654 -13.52 -12.04 -26.73
N PRO A 655 -13.15 -11.90 -25.44
CA PRO A 655 -13.97 -11.43 -24.31
C PRO A 655 -13.27 -10.37 -23.43
N THR A 656 -14.05 -9.51 -22.74
CA THR A 656 -13.55 -8.44 -21.86
C THR A 656 -13.54 -8.81 -20.37
N PRO A 657 -12.52 -8.43 -19.58
CA PRO A 657 -12.65 -8.33 -18.12
C PRO A 657 -13.56 -7.15 -17.74
N ARG A 658 -14.15 -7.19 -16.54
CA ARG A 658 -15.06 -6.14 -16.05
C ARG A 658 -14.33 -5.11 -15.20
N THR A 659 -14.40 -3.84 -15.61
CA THR A 659 -14.28 -2.70 -14.70
C THR A 659 -15.62 -2.42 -14.01
N GLY A 660 -15.57 -1.87 -12.80
CA GLY A 660 -16.72 -1.27 -12.13
C GLY A 660 -16.46 0.21 -11.90
N GLU A 661 -17.33 1.09 -12.41
CA GLU A 661 -17.19 2.54 -12.27
C GLU A 661 -17.74 3.01 -10.91
N ILE A 662 -17.05 3.98 -10.27
CA ILE A 662 -17.68 4.87 -9.28
C ILE A 662 -17.36 6.32 -9.64
N GLY A 663 -18.42 7.13 -9.68
CA GLY A 663 -18.47 8.44 -10.31
C GLY A 663 -17.44 9.49 -9.85
N SER A 664 -16.89 10.20 -10.83
CA SER A 664 -16.15 11.44 -10.64
C SER A 664 -17.06 12.56 -10.12
N GLN A 665 -16.88 12.96 -8.86
CA GLN A 665 -17.48 14.19 -8.29
C GLN A 665 -16.56 14.84 -7.24
N MET A 666 -15.61 15.68 -7.69
CA MET A 666 -15.26 16.93 -6.99
C MET A 666 -14.46 17.86 -7.91
N ILE A 667 -15.16 18.82 -8.53
CA ILE A 667 -14.56 20.03 -9.10
C ILE A 667 -15.09 21.23 -8.31
N ILE A 668 -14.24 21.81 -7.46
CA ILE A 668 -14.24 23.20 -6.97
C ILE A 668 -12.98 23.33 -6.07
N GLY A 669 -12.19 24.40 -6.22
CA GLY A 669 -11.01 24.63 -5.36
C GLY A 669 -9.82 25.39 -5.98
N LEU A 670 -9.83 25.65 -7.30
CA LEU A 670 -8.69 26.24 -8.00
C LEU A 670 -8.53 27.76 -7.75
N SER A 671 -8.10 28.18 -6.54
CA SER A 671 -7.93 29.61 -6.18
C SER A 671 -6.96 29.89 -4.99
N LEU A 672 -5.77 29.30 -4.96
CA LEU A 672 -4.74 29.68 -3.95
C LEU A 672 -3.26 29.64 -4.39
N LEU A 673 -2.95 29.23 -5.63
CA LEU A 673 -1.58 28.93 -6.08
C LEU A 673 -0.91 30.05 -6.91
N LEU A 674 -1.22 31.32 -6.61
CA LEU A 674 -0.70 32.49 -7.36
C LEU A 674 0.01 33.57 -6.50
N VAL A 675 0.13 33.34 -5.18
CA VAL A 675 0.73 34.33 -4.25
C VAL A 675 2.18 33.98 -3.85
N ALA A 676 2.56 32.70 -3.88
CA ALA A 676 3.89 32.25 -3.43
C ALA A 676 5.04 32.72 -4.36
N GLY A 677 4.87 32.60 -5.68
CA GLY A 677 5.95 32.89 -6.65
C GLY A 677 6.40 34.34 -6.69
N VAL A 678 5.51 35.30 -6.41
CA VAL A 678 5.82 36.75 -6.48
C VAL A 678 6.73 37.20 -5.34
N LEU A 679 6.63 36.59 -4.15
CA LEU A 679 7.41 36.98 -2.98
C LEU A 679 8.89 36.57 -3.07
N ILE A 680 9.21 35.49 -3.79
CA ILE A 680 10.59 35.02 -3.96
C ILE A 680 11.36 35.98 -4.88
N LEU A 681 10.76 36.40 -6.01
CA LEU A 681 11.38 37.30 -6.98
C LEU A 681 11.75 38.67 -6.36
N ILE A 682 10.85 39.23 -5.54
CA ILE A 682 11.08 40.50 -4.84
C ILE A 682 12.22 40.40 -3.81
N ARG A 683 12.43 39.23 -3.20
CA ARG A 683 13.49 38.99 -2.21
C ARG A 683 14.88 38.95 -2.86
N THR A 684 14.99 38.37 -4.06
CA THR A 684 16.24 38.28 -4.83
C THR A 684 16.70 39.64 -5.35
N ILE A 685 15.79 40.48 -5.85
CA ILE A 685 16.13 41.81 -6.40
C ILE A 685 16.70 42.75 -5.32
N ARG A 686 16.27 42.64 -4.06
CA ARG A 686 16.81 43.45 -2.95
C ARG A 686 18.23 43.07 -2.49
N ARG A 687 18.79 41.93 -2.94
CA ARG A 687 20.14 41.48 -2.56
C ARG A 687 21.26 41.83 -3.55
N ARG A 688 20.97 42.51 -4.67
CA ARG A 688 21.97 42.99 -5.65
C ARG A 688 22.11 44.52 -5.73
N VAL A 689 21.86 45.23 -4.62
CA VAL A 689 22.02 46.70 -4.51
C VAL A 689 22.83 47.09 -3.24
N LYS A 690 23.57 46.13 -2.68
CA LYS A 690 24.62 46.31 -1.67
C LYS A 690 25.59 45.12 -1.75
N ASP A 691 26.42 45.15 -2.78
CA ASP A 691 27.88 45.24 -2.67
C ASP A 691 28.42 45.80 -4.00
#